data_AF-A0A0F9RG97-F1
#
_entry.id   AF-A0A0F9RG97-F1
#
_cell.length_a   1.000
_cell.length_b   1.000
_cell.length_c   1.000
_cell.angle_alpha   90.00
_cell.angle_beta   90.00
_cell.angle_gamma   90.00
#
_symmetry.space_group_name_H-M   'P 1'
#
loop_
_entity.id
_entity.type
_entity.pdbx_description
1 polymer ?
#
loop_
_entity_poly.entity_id
_entity_poly.type
_entity_poly.pdbx_seq_one_letter_code
_entity_poly.pdbx_strand_id
1 'polypeptide(L)'
;MPQSTKLTRACNLSCSHCLAKGTLMLLTDGSWKPIESVEVGDRLVSWELDAVEGKKYRRYVDTEVIRLIRKRERLIRITTTAGEVKSTPDHEWLVKRQDRHCVVRTRDLRVGDAFLHLCDPVKEDITQDSDYRAGWLSGVSFGDGSWGDYVCKRGPVSTFKVYSKDQELLDRVELYAKSLFGVELSRVHHKRKDTGAELSYSHLTRVHRNDDLTALMDLAETPPMGRSTPFIKGWLAGMFDAEGTRNGLGICQKEQEAIDEVRYCWEKLGFDVRIAQKADDSWWVYMRGGRPEVARFASLCRPALTRKVAITGAVSKTPRAQITAIEPMGHKRDPEVYDVETTSKTFVAGGFLSVDCYQNTARDLGNVKKAHDYDIHAAIRAINAQWDWEEENRGGAAVATAHGGEPLLIKKADLEEIFRINHERFGKAAIQTNGVLVDDDHMAMFKRYNVNVGLSIDGWGRLNDVRKMGNTLRTTLEGTAATLRTLLRLCREHRPPGLIICLTKANAGPGLVPGQNRRKIDELKRFIDWLADHGIRNPRLNPAHIDTEPERSDWELSETDMAAFWAEFVPWSLSRGYQFPAIAETMDGLLGCGQFTCVRTQCDPLHTAAERTIQEDSAIGVCEHLYAAGGIPYQVAEDKKFSEARYEILRGVSHEHGGCLGGVDGRDGDQVCRWWAVCTGHCNGHAIDGDWRNRTRFCRGWAGLYQAVADHLHRTIPNLTTLDQVAHRFDANGLYHSIQQNEPPWDPFRWLRKANTYRPSAWRGEAKNSEFVRTEDAPVGNPCQLKLVDPNDPAHANVAHGNYDDHGDHADAAHQKNPLEHANVPHGNYDDHGDSNG
;
A
#
# COMPACT_ATOMS: atom_id res chain seq x y z
N MET A 1 11.62 -3.55 29.39
CA MET A 1 10.97 -3.90 28.10
C MET A 1 11.38 -2.87 27.05
N PRO A 2 11.51 -3.19 25.75
CA PRO A 2 12.09 -2.25 24.79
C PRO A 2 11.28 -0.95 24.70
N GLN A 3 11.97 0.18 24.82
CA GLN A 3 11.41 1.52 24.57
C GLN A 3 11.61 1.87 23.10
N SER A 4 10.65 2.57 22.49
CA SER A 4 10.70 2.98 21.10
C SER A 4 10.74 4.50 21.01
N THR A 5 11.76 5.06 20.37
CA THR A 5 11.90 6.50 20.16
C THR A 5 11.65 6.82 18.69
N LYS A 6 10.60 7.61 18.45
CA LYS A 6 10.17 8.05 17.12
C LYS A 6 10.30 9.56 17.01
N LEU A 7 11.46 10.00 16.57
CA LEU A 7 11.72 11.43 16.32
C LEU A 7 11.19 11.89 14.96
N THR A 8 10.73 10.97 14.11
CA THR A 8 10.21 11.32 12.79
C THR A 8 9.17 10.31 12.29
N ARG A 9 8.08 10.85 11.73
CA ARG A 9 7.14 10.13 10.86
C ARG A 9 7.54 10.17 9.39
N ALA A 10 8.58 10.96 9.06
CA ALA A 10 9.09 11.03 7.69
C ALA A 10 9.63 9.67 7.28
N CYS A 11 9.30 9.27 6.06
CA CYS A 11 9.80 8.06 5.44
C CYS A 11 10.62 8.46 4.21
N ASN A 12 11.82 7.92 4.05
CA ASN A 12 12.69 8.18 2.88
C ASN A 12 12.14 7.51 1.61
N LEU A 13 11.19 6.60 1.78
CA LEU A 13 10.41 5.97 0.72
C LEU A 13 9.16 6.81 0.37
N SER A 14 8.99 7.99 0.99
CA SER A 14 7.86 8.88 0.78
C SER A 14 8.10 9.88 -0.34
N CYS A 15 8.05 9.35 -1.55
CA CYS A 15 7.76 10.02 -2.81
C CYS A 15 7.01 11.37 -2.67
N SER A 16 7.70 12.47 -3.01
CA SER A 16 7.11 13.80 -3.21
C SER A 16 6.99 14.07 -4.71
N HIS A 17 5.93 13.57 -5.35
CA HIS A 17 5.68 13.78 -6.79
C HIS A 17 4.68 14.90 -6.93
N CYS A 18 5.16 16.14 -6.99
CA CYS A 18 4.26 17.28 -7.13
C CYS A 18 4.69 18.21 -8.23
N LEU A 19 3.67 18.84 -8.80
CA LEU A 19 3.80 19.86 -9.81
C LEU A 19 3.54 21.23 -9.19
N ALA A 20 4.19 22.25 -9.73
CA ALA A 20 3.99 23.61 -9.26
C ALA A 20 2.55 24.07 -9.51
N LYS A 21 2.05 24.94 -8.63
CA LYS A 21 0.85 25.74 -8.91
C LYS A 21 0.89 26.36 -10.32
N GLY A 22 -0.24 26.35 -11.02
CA GLY A 22 -0.39 26.85 -12.37
C GLY A 22 0.03 25.86 -13.47
N THR A 23 0.48 24.65 -13.12
CA THR A 23 0.71 23.60 -14.11
C THR A 23 -0.61 23.20 -14.76
N LEU A 24 -0.71 23.29 -16.08
CA LEU A 24 -1.94 22.98 -16.80
C LEU A 24 -2.10 21.47 -17.02
N MET A 25 -3.28 20.95 -16.74
CA MET A 25 -3.66 19.54 -16.81
C MET A 25 -4.64 19.34 -17.97
N LEU A 26 -4.38 18.38 -18.86
CA LEU A 26 -5.23 18.12 -20.03
C LEU A 26 -6.41 17.21 -19.67
N LEU A 27 -7.63 17.70 -19.84
CA LEU A 27 -8.87 16.94 -19.66
C LEU A 27 -9.25 16.20 -20.94
N THR A 28 -10.09 15.16 -20.80
CA THR A 28 -10.53 14.32 -21.93
C THR A 28 -11.38 15.06 -22.98
N ASP A 29 -11.97 16.20 -22.61
CA ASP A 29 -12.71 17.10 -23.51
C ASP A 29 -11.80 18.06 -24.30
N GLY A 30 -10.48 17.98 -24.09
CA GLY A 30 -9.48 18.87 -24.69
C GLY A 30 -9.23 20.15 -23.90
N SER A 31 -9.88 20.36 -22.74
CA SER A 31 -9.61 21.52 -21.87
C SER A 31 -8.32 21.40 -21.12
N TRP A 32 -7.80 22.56 -20.73
CA TRP A 32 -6.69 22.67 -19.81
C TRP A 32 -7.18 23.35 -18.55
N LYS A 33 -7.08 22.67 -17.41
CA LYS A 33 -7.30 23.28 -16.10
C LYS A 33 -5.96 23.48 -15.40
N PRO A 34 -5.71 24.62 -14.74
CA PRO A 34 -4.57 24.71 -13.84
C PRO A 34 -4.75 23.71 -12.70
N ILE A 35 -3.65 23.11 -12.24
CA ILE A 35 -3.66 21.99 -11.28
C ILE A 35 -4.38 22.33 -9.97
N GLU A 36 -4.38 23.61 -9.56
CA GLU A 36 -5.12 24.08 -8.39
C GLU A 36 -6.65 24.12 -8.56
N SER A 37 -7.15 24.02 -9.79
CA SER A 37 -8.57 24.03 -10.15
C SER A 37 -9.08 22.67 -10.62
N VAL A 38 -8.23 21.64 -10.59
CA VAL A 38 -8.61 20.26 -10.84
C VAL A 38 -9.35 19.73 -9.60
N GLU A 39 -10.44 19.01 -9.81
CA GLU A 39 -11.28 18.47 -8.74
C GLU A 39 -11.32 16.93 -8.79
N VAL A 40 -11.65 16.30 -7.66
CA VAL A 40 -11.91 14.85 -7.63
C VAL A 40 -13.11 14.53 -8.52
N GLY A 41 -12.97 13.53 -9.38
CA GLY A 41 -13.93 13.18 -10.43
C GLY A 41 -13.62 13.80 -11.80
N ASP A 42 -12.72 14.79 -11.89
CA ASP A 42 -12.28 15.30 -13.20
C ASP A 42 -11.64 14.19 -14.04
N ARG A 43 -11.93 14.17 -15.34
CA ARG A 43 -11.40 13.19 -16.29
C ARG A 43 -10.23 13.77 -17.08
N LEU A 44 -9.05 13.20 -16.89
CA LEU A 44 -7.81 13.62 -17.54
C LEU A 44 -7.40 12.69 -18.67
N VAL A 45 -6.68 13.25 -19.64
CA VAL A 45 -5.95 12.46 -20.63
C VAL A 45 -4.72 11.83 -19.95
N SER A 46 -4.59 10.52 -20.12
CA SER A 46 -3.54 9.70 -19.53
C SER A 46 -2.93 8.74 -20.56
N TRP A 47 -1.98 7.91 -20.15
CA TRP A 47 -1.29 6.90 -20.96
C TRP A 47 -1.03 5.61 -20.17
N GLU A 48 -0.85 4.49 -20.87
CA GLU A 48 -0.56 3.20 -20.23
C GLU A 48 0.85 3.19 -19.59
N LEU A 49 0.91 3.16 -18.24
CA LEU A 49 2.16 3.14 -17.49
C LEU A 49 3.06 1.96 -17.90
N ASP A 50 2.50 0.76 -17.88
CA ASP A 50 3.18 -0.46 -18.29
C ASP A 50 3.09 -0.67 -19.80
N ALA A 51 4.23 -0.97 -20.42
CA ALA A 51 4.22 -1.42 -21.81
C ALA A 51 3.66 -2.85 -21.85
N VAL A 52 2.56 -3.05 -22.57
CA VAL A 52 1.99 -4.40 -22.77
C VAL A 52 2.98 -5.26 -23.55
N GLU A 53 3.32 -6.43 -23.02
CA GLU A 53 4.24 -7.39 -23.64
C GLU A 53 3.79 -7.72 -25.08
N GLY A 54 4.73 -7.66 -26.02
CA GLY A 54 4.46 -7.86 -27.46
C GLY A 54 3.91 -6.65 -28.22
N LYS A 55 3.59 -5.51 -27.56
CA LYS A 55 3.17 -4.28 -28.26
C LYS A 55 4.31 -3.27 -28.37
N LYS A 56 4.50 -2.74 -29.59
CA LYS A 56 5.55 -1.76 -29.90
C LYS A 56 5.31 -0.35 -29.30
N TYR A 57 4.08 -0.03 -28.94
CA TYR A 57 3.68 1.31 -28.50
C TYR A 57 2.60 1.25 -27.41
N ARG A 58 2.65 2.21 -26.48
CA ARG A 58 1.62 2.45 -25.45
C ARG A 58 0.36 3.07 -26.05
N ARG A 59 -0.73 3.09 -25.29
CA ARG A 59 -1.96 3.81 -25.66
C ARG A 59 -2.24 4.98 -24.74
N TYR A 60 -2.97 5.96 -25.25
CA TYR A 60 -3.64 6.96 -24.42
C TYR A 60 -4.89 6.36 -23.77
N VAL A 61 -5.16 6.72 -22.53
CA VAL A 61 -6.30 6.23 -21.75
C VAL A 61 -6.99 7.39 -21.06
N ASP A 62 -8.26 7.19 -20.70
CA ASP A 62 -8.95 8.08 -19.78
C ASP A 62 -8.52 7.76 -18.35
N THR A 63 -8.39 8.78 -17.51
CA THR A 63 -8.20 8.59 -16.08
C THR A 63 -9.08 9.54 -15.29
N GLU A 64 -9.51 9.09 -14.12
CA GLU A 64 -10.27 9.92 -13.18
C GLU A 64 -9.35 10.38 -12.06
N VAL A 65 -9.47 11.64 -11.67
CA VAL A 65 -8.79 12.18 -10.49
C VAL A 65 -9.50 11.66 -9.25
N ILE A 66 -8.80 10.88 -8.43
CA ILE A 66 -9.36 10.31 -7.20
C ILE A 66 -8.92 11.06 -5.96
N ARG A 67 -7.80 11.79 -6.03
CA ARG A 67 -7.32 12.62 -4.92
C ARG A 67 -6.46 13.78 -5.40
N LEU A 68 -6.52 14.89 -4.66
CA LEU A 68 -5.69 16.07 -4.84
C LEU A 68 -5.14 16.52 -3.48
N ILE A 69 -3.82 16.72 -3.38
CA ILE A 69 -3.17 17.19 -2.15
C ILE A 69 -2.39 18.47 -2.42
N ARG A 70 -2.59 19.49 -1.59
CA ARG A 70 -1.84 20.75 -1.64
C ARG A 70 -0.74 20.75 -0.59
N LYS A 71 0.48 21.15 -0.97
CA LYS A 71 1.62 21.26 -0.05
C LYS A 71 2.61 22.36 -0.50
N ARG A 72 3.74 22.49 0.22
CA ARG A 72 4.81 23.42 -0.11
C ARG A 72 6.16 22.71 -0.16
N GLU A 73 6.88 22.83 -1.27
CA GLU A 73 8.16 22.15 -1.47
C GLU A 73 9.04 22.85 -2.51
N ARG A 74 10.36 22.68 -2.41
CA ARG A 74 11.32 23.19 -3.41
C ARG A 74 11.03 22.67 -4.80
N LEU A 75 11.23 23.52 -5.81
CA LEU A 75 11.00 23.21 -7.21
C LEU A 75 12.30 23.18 -8.00
N ILE A 76 12.30 22.34 -9.03
CA ILE A 76 13.25 22.37 -10.13
C ILE A 76 12.47 22.82 -11.36
N ARG A 77 13.00 23.82 -12.08
CA ARG A 77 12.51 24.23 -13.39
C ARG A 77 13.20 23.39 -14.45
N ILE A 78 12.41 22.80 -15.34
CA ILE A 78 12.88 22.04 -16.50
C ILE A 78 12.44 22.79 -17.75
N THR A 79 13.41 23.27 -18.53
CA THR A 79 13.16 23.91 -19.83
C THR A 79 13.44 22.92 -20.94
N THR A 80 12.52 22.82 -21.89
CA THR A 80 12.64 21.94 -23.05
C THR A 80 12.45 22.73 -24.36
N THR A 81 12.71 22.09 -25.49
CA THR A 81 12.43 22.65 -26.82
C THR A 81 10.94 22.89 -27.10
N ALA A 82 10.03 22.33 -26.31
CA ALA A 82 8.58 22.49 -26.47
C ALA A 82 7.93 23.32 -25.35
N GLY A 83 8.68 23.74 -24.33
CA GLY A 83 8.14 24.49 -23.20
C GLY A 83 8.81 24.19 -21.87
N GLU A 84 8.26 24.77 -20.81
CA GLU A 84 8.76 24.67 -19.44
C GLU A 84 7.78 23.92 -18.55
N VAL A 85 8.31 23.12 -17.62
CA VAL A 85 7.54 22.56 -16.50
C VAL A 85 8.32 22.70 -15.19
N LYS A 86 7.60 22.78 -14.08
CA LYS A 86 8.18 22.91 -12.73
C LYS A 86 7.65 21.81 -11.84
N SER A 87 8.54 21.09 -11.20
CA SER A 87 8.18 19.98 -10.33
C SER A 87 9.12 19.85 -9.15
N THR A 88 8.67 19.11 -8.15
CA THR A 88 9.53 18.70 -7.03
C THR A 88 10.63 17.74 -7.52
N PRO A 89 11.76 17.63 -6.81
CA PRO A 89 12.89 16.80 -7.24
C PRO A 89 12.54 15.32 -7.46
N ASP A 90 11.57 14.79 -6.73
CA ASP A 90 11.17 13.39 -6.82
C ASP A 90 10.07 13.13 -7.86
N HIS A 91 9.46 14.16 -8.45
CA HIS A 91 8.41 14.00 -9.47
C HIS A 91 8.93 13.26 -10.70
N GLU A 92 8.15 12.29 -11.18
CA GLU A 92 8.52 11.38 -12.25
C GLU A 92 7.93 11.75 -13.62
N TRP A 93 8.78 11.70 -14.64
CA TRP A 93 8.44 12.00 -16.02
C TRP A 93 8.71 10.79 -16.91
N LEU A 94 7.87 10.58 -17.91
CA LEU A 94 8.23 9.68 -18.99
C LEU A 94 9.23 10.39 -19.91
N VAL A 95 10.42 9.81 -20.03
CA VAL A 95 11.48 10.31 -20.92
C VAL A 95 11.97 9.21 -21.85
N LYS A 96 12.51 9.60 -23.00
CA LYS A 96 13.23 8.71 -23.89
C LYS A 96 14.72 8.95 -23.74
N ARG A 97 15.44 7.89 -23.34
CA ARG A 97 16.91 7.83 -23.30
C ARG A 97 17.37 6.78 -24.30
N GLN A 98 18.23 7.17 -25.24
CA GLN A 98 18.67 6.30 -26.33
C GLN A 98 17.44 5.68 -27.04
N ASP A 99 17.37 4.35 -27.14
CA ASP A 99 16.25 3.64 -27.78
C ASP A 99 15.12 3.23 -26.84
N ARG A 100 15.18 3.58 -25.54
CA ARG A 100 14.20 3.13 -24.54
C ARG A 100 13.42 4.28 -23.90
N HIS A 101 12.16 4.03 -23.59
CA HIS A 101 11.34 4.89 -22.75
C HIS A 101 11.53 4.47 -21.29
N CYS A 102 11.80 5.42 -20.40
CA CYS A 102 11.97 5.19 -18.98
C CYS A 102 11.28 6.28 -18.17
N VAL A 103 10.74 5.90 -17.03
CA VAL A 103 10.27 6.85 -16.02
C VAL A 103 11.50 7.33 -15.24
N VAL A 104 11.68 8.65 -15.13
CA VAL A 104 12.85 9.27 -14.50
C VAL A 104 12.40 10.40 -13.58
N ARG A 105 12.99 10.47 -12.38
CA ARG A 105 12.73 11.55 -11.43
C ARG A 105 13.37 12.84 -11.90
N THR A 106 12.75 13.95 -11.53
CA THR A 106 13.20 15.30 -11.91
C THR A 106 14.66 15.55 -11.54
N ARG A 107 15.10 15.13 -10.35
CA ARG A 107 16.48 15.26 -9.87
C ARG A 107 17.51 14.46 -10.67
N ASP A 108 17.05 13.41 -11.37
CA ASP A 108 17.89 12.47 -12.12
C ASP A 108 17.89 12.78 -13.64
N LEU A 109 17.18 13.84 -14.05
CA LEU A 109 17.15 14.34 -15.42
C LEU A 109 18.50 14.96 -15.81
N ARG A 110 18.81 14.89 -17.10
CA ARG A 110 20.02 15.47 -17.69
C ARG A 110 19.65 16.35 -18.87
N VAL A 111 20.39 17.43 -19.07
CA VAL A 111 20.32 18.21 -20.31
C VAL A 111 20.58 17.26 -21.49
N GLY A 112 19.73 17.34 -22.52
CA GLY A 112 19.72 16.43 -23.66
C GLY A 112 18.78 15.22 -23.55
N ASP A 113 18.25 14.89 -22.35
CA ASP A 113 17.15 13.92 -22.24
C ASP A 113 15.93 14.42 -23.04
N ALA A 114 15.11 13.49 -23.54
CA ALA A 114 13.93 13.83 -24.33
C ALA A 114 12.63 13.52 -23.58
N PHE A 115 11.89 14.55 -23.19
CA PHE A 115 10.53 14.42 -22.68
C PHE A 115 9.57 13.99 -23.79
N LEU A 116 8.52 13.27 -23.43
CA LEU A 116 7.43 12.96 -24.34
C LEU A 116 6.39 14.07 -24.18
N HIS A 117 6.18 14.82 -25.26
CA HIS A 117 5.35 16.02 -25.28
C HIS A 117 4.16 15.83 -26.24
N LEU A 118 2.95 15.80 -25.69
CA LEU A 118 1.72 15.57 -26.45
C LEU A 118 1.32 16.79 -27.27
N CYS A 119 1.08 17.93 -26.65
CA CYS A 119 0.75 19.19 -27.31
C CYS A 119 0.93 20.36 -26.33
N ASP A 120 1.09 21.56 -26.89
CA ASP A 120 1.29 22.77 -26.11
C ASP A 120 0.03 23.07 -25.28
N PRO A 121 0.18 23.42 -23.98
CA PRO A 121 -0.93 23.85 -23.16
C PRO A 121 -1.56 25.14 -23.69
N VAL A 122 -2.89 25.16 -23.80
CA VAL A 122 -3.64 26.37 -24.15
C VAL A 122 -4.03 27.08 -22.85
N LYS A 123 -3.41 28.24 -22.58
CA LYS A 123 -3.64 29.03 -21.35
C LYS A 123 -4.94 29.81 -21.36
N GLU A 124 -5.38 30.21 -22.55
CA GLU A 124 -6.66 30.87 -22.74
C GLU A 124 -7.73 29.79 -22.64
N ASP A 125 -8.58 29.87 -21.61
CA ASP A 125 -9.88 29.24 -21.78
C ASP A 125 -10.50 29.91 -22.99
N ILE A 126 -10.93 29.12 -23.97
CA ILE A 126 -11.73 29.66 -25.06
C ILE A 126 -13.04 29.98 -24.39
N THR A 127 -13.12 31.19 -23.85
CA THR A 127 -14.40 31.81 -23.54
C THR A 127 -15.17 31.68 -24.83
N GLN A 128 -16.16 30.78 -24.84
CA GLN A 128 -17.11 30.63 -25.93
C GLN A 128 -17.95 31.91 -25.91
N ASP A 129 -17.31 33.01 -26.28
CA ASP A 129 -17.86 34.35 -26.36
C ASP A 129 -18.84 34.40 -27.53
N SER A 130 -19.48 35.55 -27.72
CA SER A 130 -20.46 35.71 -28.79
C SER A 130 -19.87 35.41 -30.17
N ASP A 131 -18.61 35.76 -30.41
CA ASP A 131 -17.92 35.56 -31.69
C ASP A 131 -17.66 34.07 -31.97
N TYR A 132 -17.15 33.33 -30.98
CA TYR A 132 -16.97 31.89 -31.09
C TYR A 132 -18.31 31.18 -31.31
N ARG A 133 -19.34 31.54 -30.55
CA ARG A 133 -20.68 30.94 -30.69
C ARG A 133 -21.26 31.21 -32.07
N ALA A 134 -21.12 32.44 -32.56
CA ALA A 134 -21.57 32.84 -33.88
C ALA A 134 -20.82 32.06 -34.97
N GLY A 135 -19.50 31.94 -34.84
CA GLY A 135 -18.68 31.09 -35.71
C GLY A 135 -19.17 29.65 -35.70
N TRP A 136 -19.28 29.02 -34.52
CA TRP A 136 -19.70 27.62 -34.41
C TRP A 136 -21.07 27.35 -35.02
N LEU A 137 -22.03 28.24 -34.76
CA LEU A 137 -23.36 28.13 -35.34
C LEU A 137 -23.34 28.32 -36.86
N SER A 138 -22.52 29.24 -37.37
CA SER A 138 -22.30 29.41 -38.82
C SER A 138 -21.70 28.14 -39.45
N GLY A 139 -20.62 27.61 -38.89
CA GLY A 139 -19.94 26.42 -39.43
C GLY A 139 -20.78 25.15 -39.41
N VAL A 140 -21.53 24.88 -38.33
CA VAL A 140 -22.42 23.70 -38.29
C VAL A 140 -23.60 23.85 -39.24
N SER A 141 -24.10 25.08 -39.44
CA SER A 141 -25.18 25.38 -40.39
C SER A 141 -24.69 25.26 -41.83
N PHE A 142 -23.44 25.62 -42.10
CA PHE A 142 -22.83 25.50 -43.41
C PHE A 142 -22.62 24.03 -43.82
N GLY A 143 -22.28 23.15 -42.86
CA GLY A 143 -22.13 21.71 -43.10
C GLY A 143 -23.46 20.96 -43.17
N ASP A 144 -24.21 20.92 -42.06
CA ASP A 144 -25.41 20.07 -41.87
C ASP A 144 -26.73 20.86 -41.88
N GLY A 145 -26.69 22.17 -42.12
CA GLY A 145 -27.87 23.03 -42.12
C GLY A 145 -28.67 22.93 -43.41
N SER A 146 -30.00 22.87 -43.27
CA SER A 146 -30.95 22.86 -44.38
C SER A 146 -31.97 23.97 -44.20
N TRP A 147 -32.08 24.81 -45.23
CA TRP A 147 -32.98 25.96 -45.29
C TRP A 147 -34.15 25.70 -46.23
N GLY A 148 -35.32 26.25 -45.93
CA GLY A 148 -36.48 26.13 -46.80
C GLY A 148 -37.51 27.22 -46.58
N ASP A 149 -37.93 27.85 -47.67
CA ASP A 149 -39.04 28.81 -47.69
C ASP A 149 -40.30 28.14 -48.24
N TYR A 150 -41.39 28.27 -47.50
CA TYR A 150 -42.68 27.67 -47.83
C TYR A 150 -43.79 28.72 -47.73
N VAL A 151 -44.72 28.69 -48.67
CA VAL A 151 -45.98 29.45 -48.55
C VAL A 151 -47.03 28.54 -47.93
N CYS A 152 -47.45 28.85 -46.70
CA CYS A 152 -48.53 28.12 -46.04
C CYS A 152 -49.82 28.96 -46.03
N LYS A 153 -50.95 28.35 -45.65
CA LYS A 153 -52.26 29.03 -45.57
C LYS A 153 -52.29 30.27 -44.66
N ARG A 154 -51.28 30.45 -43.79
CA ARG A 154 -51.14 31.55 -42.83
C ARG A 154 -50.06 32.58 -43.23
N GLY A 155 -49.45 32.45 -44.41
CA GLY A 155 -48.38 33.32 -44.91
C GLY A 155 -47.06 32.60 -45.21
N PRO A 156 -46.02 33.32 -45.67
CA PRO A 156 -44.68 32.77 -45.90
C PRO A 156 -44.05 32.32 -44.58
N VAL A 157 -43.35 31.19 -44.63
CA VAL A 157 -42.70 30.54 -43.50
C VAL A 157 -41.32 30.09 -43.94
N SER A 158 -40.31 30.48 -43.18
CA SER A 158 -38.93 30.01 -43.37
C SER A 158 -38.60 28.95 -42.32
N THR A 159 -37.82 27.94 -42.68
CA THR A 159 -37.39 26.87 -41.77
C THR A 159 -35.90 26.65 -41.84
N PHE A 160 -35.30 26.37 -40.68
CA PHE A 160 -33.92 25.93 -40.50
C PHE A 160 -33.91 24.52 -39.91
N LYS A 161 -33.08 23.62 -40.41
CA LYS A 161 -33.02 22.25 -39.89
C LYS A 161 -31.58 21.80 -39.81
N VAL A 162 -31.21 21.20 -38.68
CA VAL A 162 -29.93 20.52 -38.51
C VAL A 162 -30.23 19.07 -38.19
N TYR A 163 -29.71 18.16 -38.99
CA TYR A 163 -29.97 16.74 -38.86
C TYR A 163 -28.78 16.03 -38.22
N SER A 164 -28.90 15.67 -36.94
CA SER A 164 -27.86 14.90 -36.26
C SER A 164 -28.46 13.87 -35.30
N LYS A 165 -27.77 12.75 -35.13
CA LYS A 165 -28.08 11.74 -34.10
C LYS A 165 -27.45 12.09 -32.75
N ASP A 166 -26.49 13.01 -32.73
CA ASP A 166 -25.73 13.37 -31.54
C ASP A 166 -26.45 14.47 -30.77
N GLN A 167 -26.96 14.15 -29.58
CA GLN A 167 -27.71 15.11 -28.76
C GLN A 167 -26.85 16.32 -28.36
N GLU A 168 -25.56 16.12 -28.06
CA GLU A 168 -24.63 17.18 -27.68
C GLU A 168 -24.52 18.29 -28.74
N LEU A 169 -24.58 17.93 -30.03
CA LEU A 169 -24.56 18.89 -31.13
C LEU A 169 -25.86 19.69 -31.15
N LEU A 170 -27.00 19.00 -31.03
CA LEU A 170 -28.32 19.61 -31.04
C LEU A 170 -28.54 20.54 -29.83
N ASP A 171 -28.11 20.13 -28.64
CA ASP A 171 -28.11 20.93 -27.41
C ASP A 171 -27.34 22.25 -27.62
N ARG A 172 -26.18 22.18 -28.30
CA ARG A 172 -25.35 23.36 -28.56
C ARG A 172 -25.95 24.29 -29.61
N VAL A 173 -26.57 23.75 -30.66
CA VAL A 173 -27.31 24.56 -31.67
C VAL A 173 -28.42 25.35 -30.99
N GLU A 174 -29.23 24.70 -30.15
CA GLU A 174 -30.30 25.33 -29.38
C GLU A 174 -29.78 26.42 -28.44
N LEU A 175 -28.73 26.11 -27.68
CA LEU A 175 -28.13 27.04 -26.74
C LEU A 175 -27.58 28.29 -27.45
N TYR A 176 -26.84 28.12 -28.55
CA TYR A 176 -26.21 29.24 -29.24
C TYR A 176 -27.23 30.09 -29.99
N ALA A 177 -28.20 29.48 -30.68
CA ALA A 177 -29.28 30.20 -31.35
C ALA A 177 -30.10 31.05 -30.36
N LYS A 178 -30.47 30.47 -29.21
CA LYS A 178 -31.15 31.20 -28.13
C LYS A 178 -30.29 32.32 -27.55
N SER A 179 -29.00 32.06 -27.30
CA SER A 179 -28.13 33.04 -26.67
C SER A 179 -27.74 34.22 -27.56
N LEU A 180 -27.67 34.02 -28.89
CA LEU A 180 -27.25 35.05 -29.84
C LEU A 180 -28.45 35.85 -30.38
N PHE A 181 -29.58 35.18 -30.62
CA PHE A 181 -30.71 35.76 -31.36
C PHE A 181 -32.06 35.62 -30.63
N GLY A 182 -32.11 35.02 -29.44
CA GLY A 182 -33.37 34.78 -28.74
C GLY A 182 -34.28 33.73 -29.42
N VAL A 183 -33.77 32.99 -30.41
CA VAL A 183 -34.54 32.03 -31.20
C VAL A 183 -34.66 30.70 -30.44
N GLU A 184 -35.88 30.28 -30.14
CA GLU A 184 -36.16 28.98 -29.53
C GLU A 184 -36.45 27.91 -30.60
N LEU A 185 -35.63 26.85 -30.63
CA LEU A 185 -35.80 25.71 -31.55
C LEU A 185 -36.63 24.59 -30.87
N SER A 186 -37.27 23.71 -31.65
CA SER A 186 -38.10 22.61 -31.12
C SER A 186 -37.66 21.24 -31.63
N ARG A 187 -37.37 20.29 -30.73
CA ARG A 187 -36.99 18.94 -31.13
C ARG A 187 -38.14 18.14 -31.72
N VAL A 188 -37.88 17.41 -32.79
CA VAL A 188 -38.86 16.52 -33.42
C VAL A 188 -38.20 15.19 -33.75
N HIS A 189 -38.72 14.11 -33.16
CA HIS A 189 -38.29 12.76 -33.47
C HIS A 189 -38.90 12.31 -34.80
N HIS A 190 -38.07 11.82 -35.73
CA HIS A 190 -38.56 11.34 -37.02
C HIS A 190 -37.99 9.94 -37.30
N LYS A 191 -38.85 8.95 -37.49
CA LYS A 191 -38.44 7.60 -37.91
C LYS A 191 -38.21 7.59 -39.42
N ARG A 192 -37.00 7.24 -39.86
CA ARG A 192 -36.72 7.00 -41.28
C ARG A 192 -37.37 5.67 -41.68
N LYS A 193 -38.17 5.64 -42.75
CA LYS A 193 -38.96 4.46 -43.16
C LYS A 193 -38.12 3.32 -43.76
N ASP A 194 -36.86 3.57 -44.09
CA ASP A 194 -35.99 2.72 -44.92
C ASP A 194 -34.95 1.90 -44.13
N THR A 195 -34.66 2.26 -42.87
CA THR A 195 -33.53 1.68 -42.12
C THR A 195 -33.85 1.18 -40.71
N GLY A 196 -35.10 1.34 -40.23
CA GLY A 196 -35.53 0.87 -38.91
C GLY A 196 -34.89 1.56 -37.69
N ALA A 197 -33.95 2.50 -37.91
CA ALA A 197 -33.31 3.27 -36.85
C ALA A 197 -34.21 4.41 -36.37
N GLU A 198 -34.40 4.53 -35.05
CA GLU A 198 -34.91 5.75 -34.42
C GLU A 198 -33.82 6.83 -34.47
N LEU A 199 -34.09 7.92 -35.19
CA LEU A 199 -33.23 9.10 -35.21
C LEU A 199 -34.01 10.26 -34.56
N SER A 200 -33.41 10.87 -33.55
CA SER A 200 -33.91 12.09 -32.90
C SER A 200 -33.26 13.27 -33.61
N TYR A 201 -34.03 14.17 -34.22
CA TYR A 201 -33.51 15.38 -34.87
C TYR A 201 -34.00 16.63 -34.14
N SER A 202 -33.28 17.74 -34.22
CA SER A 202 -33.86 19.05 -33.87
C SER A 202 -34.45 19.69 -35.12
N HIS A 203 -35.66 20.25 -35.01
CA HIS A 203 -36.22 21.13 -36.02
C HIS A 203 -36.19 22.56 -35.48
N LEU A 204 -35.90 23.56 -36.31
CA LEU A 204 -36.44 24.87 -36.01
C LEU A 204 -37.95 24.82 -36.28
N THR A 205 -38.71 25.30 -35.31
CA THR A 205 -40.14 25.58 -35.41
C THR A 205 -40.40 26.53 -36.58
N ARG A 206 -41.36 26.20 -37.45
CA ARG A 206 -41.89 27.13 -38.47
C ARG A 206 -42.16 28.51 -37.85
N VAL A 207 -41.34 29.51 -38.15
CA VAL A 207 -41.61 30.88 -37.72
C VAL A 207 -42.19 31.62 -38.91
N HIS A 208 -43.26 32.38 -38.69
CA HIS A 208 -43.62 33.46 -39.62
C HIS A 208 -42.41 34.38 -39.72
N ARG A 209 -42.01 34.79 -40.92
CA ARG A 209 -40.81 35.62 -41.16
C ARG A 209 -40.67 36.70 -40.08
N ASN A 210 -39.68 36.54 -39.20
CA ASN A 210 -39.33 37.42 -38.08
C ASN A 210 -37.85 37.78 -38.25
N ASP A 211 -37.47 39.01 -37.89
CA ASP A 211 -36.13 39.56 -38.11
C ASP A 211 -35.03 38.68 -37.49
N ASP A 212 -35.33 37.98 -36.39
CA ASP A 212 -34.40 37.07 -35.70
C ASP A 212 -34.00 35.85 -36.53
N LEU A 213 -34.91 35.33 -37.38
CA LEU A 213 -34.62 34.20 -38.27
C LEU A 213 -33.79 34.63 -39.47
N THR A 214 -34.03 35.84 -39.98
CA THR A 214 -33.20 36.43 -41.03
C THR A 214 -31.77 36.66 -40.52
N ALA A 215 -31.59 37.15 -39.30
CA ALA A 215 -30.27 37.31 -38.68
C ALA A 215 -29.51 35.97 -38.53
N LEU A 216 -30.21 34.88 -38.20
CA LEU A 216 -29.61 33.55 -38.14
C LEU A 216 -29.21 33.03 -39.53
N MET A 217 -30.02 33.28 -40.56
CA MET A 217 -29.71 32.93 -41.96
C MET A 217 -28.48 33.68 -42.45
N ASP A 218 -28.43 35.00 -42.23
CA ASP A 218 -27.28 35.83 -42.62
C ASP A 218 -25.99 35.37 -41.91
N LEU A 219 -26.08 34.94 -40.65
CA LEU A 219 -24.96 34.36 -39.93
C LEU A 219 -24.51 33.02 -40.54
N ALA A 220 -25.44 32.16 -40.91
CA ALA A 220 -25.13 30.85 -41.48
C ALA A 220 -24.38 30.93 -42.81
N GLU A 221 -24.65 31.97 -43.61
CA GLU A 221 -23.96 32.24 -44.87
C GLU A 221 -22.67 33.07 -44.70
N THR A 222 -22.30 33.41 -43.47
CA THR A 222 -21.12 34.23 -43.21
C THR A 222 -19.82 33.41 -43.31
N PRO A 223 -18.92 33.71 -44.26
CA PRO A 223 -17.65 33.01 -44.39
C PRO A 223 -16.68 33.36 -43.25
N PRO A 224 -15.76 32.44 -42.88
CA PRO A 224 -14.80 32.67 -41.81
C PRO A 224 -13.64 33.61 -42.21
N MET A 225 -13.42 33.82 -43.50
CA MET A 225 -12.34 34.66 -44.00
C MET A 225 -12.50 36.11 -43.55
N GLY A 226 -11.42 36.71 -43.01
CA GLY A 226 -11.42 38.09 -42.51
C GLY A 226 -12.13 38.31 -41.16
N ARG A 227 -12.64 37.24 -40.51
CA ARG A 227 -13.29 37.32 -39.19
C ARG A 227 -12.29 37.21 -38.03
N SER A 228 -12.78 37.44 -36.82
CA SER A 228 -11.99 37.34 -35.58
C SER A 228 -11.50 35.91 -35.34
N THR A 229 -10.39 35.74 -34.61
CA THR A 229 -9.86 34.41 -34.29
C THR A 229 -10.85 33.54 -33.50
N PRO A 230 -11.62 34.05 -32.52
CA PRO A 230 -12.69 33.29 -31.88
C PRO A 230 -13.74 32.78 -32.88
N PHE A 231 -14.20 33.64 -33.80
CA PHE A 231 -15.14 33.24 -34.86
C PHE A 231 -14.56 32.12 -35.75
N ILE A 232 -13.30 32.25 -36.18
CA ILE A 232 -12.62 31.21 -36.99
C ILE A 232 -12.53 29.88 -36.25
N LYS A 233 -12.15 29.90 -34.96
CA LYS A 233 -12.10 28.71 -34.10
C LYS A 233 -13.48 28.05 -33.97
N GLY A 234 -14.52 28.87 -33.76
CA GLY A 234 -15.90 28.44 -33.69
C GLY A 234 -16.36 27.80 -34.99
N TRP A 235 -16.22 28.52 -36.10
CA TRP A 235 -16.64 28.08 -37.44
C TRP A 235 -16.02 26.75 -37.82
N LEU A 236 -14.71 26.61 -37.61
CA LEU A 236 -14.02 25.37 -37.88
C LEU A 236 -14.47 24.21 -36.98
N ALA A 237 -14.78 24.48 -35.71
CA ALA A 237 -15.31 23.48 -34.79
C ALA A 237 -16.73 23.04 -35.19
N GLY A 238 -17.60 23.97 -35.56
CA GLY A 238 -18.95 23.68 -36.03
C GLY A 238 -18.95 22.88 -37.33
N MET A 239 -18.11 23.27 -38.29
CA MET A 239 -17.94 22.53 -39.55
C MET A 239 -17.39 21.12 -39.31
N PHE A 240 -16.47 20.95 -38.35
CA PHE A 240 -15.96 19.62 -37.97
C PHE A 240 -17.00 18.78 -37.21
N ASP A 241 -17.84 19.39 -36.39
CA ASP A 241 -18.95 18.72 -35.71
C ASP A 241 -19.99 18.19 -36.70
N ALA A 242 -20.25 18.92 -37.78
CA ALA A 242 -21.07 18.45 -38.90
C ALA A 242 -20.32 17.35 -39.68
N GLU A 243 -19.27 17.73 -40.41
CA GLU A 243 -18.71 16.93 -41.52
C GLU A 243 -17.37 16.24 -41.18
N GLY A 244 -16.84 16.47 -39.98
CA GLY A 244 -15.53 15.97 -39.56
C GLY A 244 -15.51 14.48 -39.23
N THR A 245 -14.40 13.82 -39.56
CA THR A 245 -14.12 12.42 -39.20
C THR A 245 -12.88 12.24 -38.33
N ARG A 246 -12.95 11.30 -37.38
CA ARG A 246 -11.86 10.93 -36.46
C ARG A 246 -10.70 10.19 -37.16
N ASN A 247 -10.98 9.47 -38.25
CA ASN A 247 -9.98 8.68 -38.96
C ASN A 247 -9.23 9.55 -39.97
N GLY A 248 -8.24 10.29 -39.48
CA GLY A 248 -7.40 11.20 -40.26
C GLY A 248 -7.61 12.68 -39.98
N LEU A 249 -8.52 13.03 -39.06
CA LEU A 249 -8.94 14.40 -38.74
C LEU A 249 -9.11 15.24 -40.01
N GLY A 250 -10.18 14.94 -40.73
CA GLY A 250 -10.45 15.55 -42.02
C GLY A 250 -11.93 15.84 -42.24
N ILE A 251 -12.20 16.73 -43.18
CA ILE A 251 -13.53 17.12 -43.64
C ILE A 251 -13.60 16.80 -45.14
N CYS A 252 -14.70 16.20 -45.57
CA CYS A 252 -14.91 15.81 -46.95
C CYS A 252 -16.14 16.55 -47.48
N GLN A 253 -16.05 17.23 -48.62
CA GLN A 253 -17.17 17.96 -49.18
C GLN A 253 -17.11 18.02 -50.71
N LYS A 254 -18.26 18.19 -51.37
CA LYS A 254 -18.31 18.24 -52.85
C LYS A 254 -17.88 19.60 -53.39
N GLU A 255 -18.24 20.66 -52.69
CA GLU A 255 -17.94 22.03 -53.04
C GLU A 255 -16.50 22.36 -52.66
N GLN A 256 -15.68 22.77 -53.64
CA GLN A 256 -14.28 23.12 -53.41
C GLN A 256 -14.13 24.36 -52.51
N GLU A 257 -15.06 25.32 -52.60
CA GLU A 257 -15.06 26.55 -51.80
C GLU A 257 -15.11 26.26 -50.29
N ALA A 258 -15.96 25.29 -49.88
CA ALA A 258 -16.04 24.83 -48.49
C ALA A 258 -14.69 24.29 -47.98
N ILE A 259 -13.96 23.60 -48.85
CA ILE A 259 -12.65 23.01 -48.52
C ILE A 259 -11.57 24.09 -48.42
N ASP A 260 -11.62 25.11 -49.28
CA ASP A 260 -10.71 26.25 -49.22
C ASP A 260 -10.92 27.08 -47.95
N GLU A 261 -12.16 27.23 -47.46
CA GLU A 261 -12.46 27.87 -46.19
C GLU A 261 -11.94 27.07 -44.98
N VAL A 262 -12.16 25.74 -44.97
CA VAL A 262 -11.61 24.86 -43.94
C VAL A 262 -10.07 24.92 -43.93
N ARG A 263 -9.45 24.87 -45.11
CA ARG A 263 -8.00 25.00 -45.28
C ARG A 263 -7.51 26.34 -44.71
N TYR A 264 -8.15 27.45 -45.08
CA TYR A 264 -7.81 28.77 -44.57
C TYR A 264 -7.86 28.81 -43.04
N CYS A 265 -8.93 28.29 -42.43
CA CYS A 265 -9.07 28.27 -40.98
C CYS A 265 -7.96 27.46 -40.30
N TRP A 266 -7.66 26.27 -40.82
CA TRP A 266 -6.59 25.43 -40.27
C TRP A 266 -5.20 26.06 -40.44
N GLU A 267 -4.86 26.57 -41.63
CA GLU A 267 -3.57 27.24 -41.88
C GLU A 267 -3.43 28.50 -41.01
N LYS A 268 -4.51 29.26 -40.81
CA LYS A 268 -4.52 30.46 -39.95
C LYS A 268 -4.25 30.13 -38.48
N LEU A 269 -4.66 28.94 -38.03
CA LEU A 269 -4.38 28.40 -36.69
C LEU A 269 -3.05 27.60 -36.62
N GLY A 270 -2.26 27.63 -37.71
CA GLY A 270 -0.93 27.02 -37.79
C GLY A 270 -0.93 25.51 -37.97
N PHE A 271 -2.04 24.91 -38.42
CA PHE A 271 -2.08 23.48 -38.74
C PHE A 271 -1.55 23.22 -40.15
N ASP A 272 -0.81 22.11 -40.29
CA ASP A 272 -0.34 21.60 -41.58
C ASP A 272 -1.41 20.69 -42.19
N VAL A 273 -1.94 21.08 -43.35
CA VAL A 273 -3.08 20.43 -43.99
C VAL A 273 -2.76 19.97 -45.41
N ARG A 274 -3.46 18.94 -45.86
CA ARG A 274 -3.42 18.48 -47.25
C ARG A 274 -4.82 18.34 -47.82
N ILE A 275 -4.94 18.67 -49.10
CA ILE A 275 -6.15 18.48 -49.89
C ILE A 275 -5.90 17.33 -50.87
N ALA A 276 -6.90 16.48 -51.05
CA ALA A 276 -6.94 15.45 -52.08
C ALA A 276 -8.35 15.40 -52.68
N GLN A 277 -8.44 15.17 -53.99
CA GLN A 277 -9.71 14.85 -54.65
C GLN A 277 -9.91 13.34 -54.66
N LYS A 278 -11.14 12.89 -54.39
CA LYS A 278 -11.54 11.48 -54.40
C LYS A 278 -12.13 11.09 -55.75
N ALA A 279 -12.29 9.79 -55.97
CA ALA A 279 -12.82 9.22 -57.21
C ALA A 279 -14.30 9.54 -57.48
N ASP A 280 -15.03 10.01 -56.47
CA ASP A 280 -16.44 10.44 -56.55
C ASP A 280 -16.58 11.96 -56.71
N ASP A 281 -15.51 12.62 -57.18
CA ASP A 281 -15.36 14.07 -57.35
C ASP A 281 -15.49 14.91 -56.07
N SER A 282 -15.58 14.27 -54.90
CA SER A 282 -15.53 14.98 -53.62
C SER A 282 -14.09 15.37 -53.24
N TRP A 283 -13.96 16.46 -52.51
CA TRP A 283 -12.70 16.99 -52.01
C TRP A 283 -12.54 16.62 -50.54
N TRP A 284 -11.33 16.21 -50.15
CA TRP A 284 -11.00 15.84 -48.80
C TRP A 284 -9.81 16.65 -48.30
N VAL A 285 -10.03 17.39 -47.21
CA VAL A 285 -8.97 18.10 -46.49
C VAL A 285 -8.71 17.40 -45.17
N TYR A 286 -7.44 17.12 -44.87
CA TYR A 286 -7.05 16.42 -43.67
C TYR A 286 -5.77 16.98 -43.05
N MET A 287 -5.68 16.89 -41.73
CA MET A 287 -4.58 17.42 -40.93
C MET A 287 -3.42 16.42 -40.85
N ARG A 288 -2.19 16.91 -41.03
CA ARG A 288 -0.95 16.14 -40.78
C ARG A 288 -0.51 16.32 -39.32
N GLY A 289 0.23 15.34 -38.78
CA GLY A 289 0.79 15.41 -37.42
C GLY A 289 0.16 14.45 -36.39
N GLY A 290 -0.96 13.81 -36.71
CA GLY A 290 -1.51 12.71 -35.92
C GLY A 290 -2.13 13.14 -34.59
N ARG A 291 -2.02 12.30 -33.54
CA ARG A 291 -2.69 12.52 -32.24
C ARG A 291 -2.29 13.80 -31.50
N PRO A 292 -1.02 14.26 -31.53
CA PRO A 292 -0.63 15.60 -31.05
C PRO A 292 -1.49 16.72 -31.62
N GLU A 293 -1.66 16.75 -32.94
CA GLU A 293 -2.44 17.78 -33.62
C GLU A 293 -3.95 17.63 -33.40
N VAL A 294 -4.44 16.40 -33.21
CA VAL A 294 -5.82 16.16 -32.75
C VAL A 294 -6.05 16.77 -31.37
N ALA A 295 -5.14 16.55 -30.43
CA ALA A 295 -5.23 17.14 -29.09
C ALA A 295 -5.11 18.68 -29.15
N ARG A 296 -4.20 19.21 -29.97
CA ARG A 296 -4.06 20.66 -30.20
C ARG A 296 -5.32 21.27 -30.82
N PHE A 297 -5.92 20.61 -31.81
CA PHE A 297 -7.19 21.01 -32.42
C PHE A 297 -8.33 21.01 -31.41
N ALA A 298 -8.46 19.93 -30.62
CA ALA A 298 -9.45 19.85 -29.56
C ALA A 298 -9.29 21.03 -28.59
N SER A 299 -8.06 21.29 -28.11
CA SER A 299 -7.78 22.39 -27.18
C SER A 299 -7.99 23.79 -27.77
N LEU A 300 -7.73 24.00 -29.07
CA LEU A 300 -7.86 25.30 -29.72
C LEU A 300 -9.25 25.61 -30.27
N CYS A 301 -10.03 24.60 -30.64
CA CYS A 301 -11.29 24.80 -31.37
C CYS A 301 -12.52 24.33 -30.59
N ARG A 302 -12.39 23.43 -29.61
CA ARG A 302 -13.49 23.01 -28.70
C ARG A 302 -14.77 22.50 -29.38
N PRO A 303 -14.68 21.54 -30.32
CA PRO A 303 -15.86 20.94 -30.93
C PRO A 303 -16.80 20.33 -29.87
N ALA A 304 -18.09 20.30 -30.18
CA ALA A 304 -19.14 19.74 -29.34
C ALA A 304 -19.01 18.23 -29.21
N LEU A 305 -18.74 17.56 -30.32
CA LEU A 305 -18.64 16.12 -30.37
C LEU A 305 -17.25 15.66 -29.94
N THR A 306 -17.00 15.66 -28.64
CA THR A 306 -15.72 15.25 -28.03
C THR A 306 -15.27 13.86 -28.51
N ARG A 307 -16.21 12.94 -28.76
CA ARG A 307 -15.95 11.62 -29.36
C ARG A 307 -15.22 11.66 -30.71
N LYS A 308 -15.38 12.73 -31.52
CA LYS A 308 -14.70 12.91 -32.82
C LYS A 308 -13.23 13.31 -32.64
N VAL A 309 -12.87 13.91 -31.50
CA VAL A 309 -11.50 14.37 -31.17
C VAL A 309 -10.83 13.60 -30.04
N ALA A 310 -11.52 12.65 -29.40
CA ALA A 310 -10.97 11.80 -28.37
C ALA A 310 -9.72 11.03 -28.88
N ILE A 311 -8.61 11.16 -28.17
CA ILE A 311 -7.36 10.46 -28.47
C ILE A 311 -7.20 9.16 -27.67
N THR A 312 -8.09 8.90 -26.71
CA THR A 312 -8.02 7.72 -25.86
C THR A 312 -8.38 6.44 -26.63
N GLY A 313 -7.73 5.34 -26.23
CA GLY A 313 -7.63 4.09 -26.98
C GLY A 313 -6.65 4.10 -28.14
N ALA A 314 -6.13 5.27 -28.57
CA ALA A 314 -5.19 5.36 -29.68
C ALA A 314 -3.74 5.09 -29.24
N VAL A 315 -2.92 4.70 -30.22
CA VAL A 315 -1.48 4.50 -30.02
C VAL A 315 -0.78 5.83 -29.73
N SER A 316 0.03 5.83 -28.67
CA SER A 316 0.86 6.95 -28.20
C SER A 316 2.16 7.03 -29.01
N LYS A 317 2.10 7.71 -30.16
CA LYS A 317 3.27 8.16 -30.93
C LYS A 317 3.56 9.62 -30.60
N THR A 318 4.06 9.86 -29.40
CA THR A 318 4.26 11.21 -28.86
C THR A 318 5.56 11.84 -29.38
N PRO A 319 5.53 13.10 -29.82
CA PRO A 319 6.70 13.91 -30.11
C PRO A 319 7.65 14.00 -28.91
N ARG A 320 8.89 14.38 -29.21
CA ARG A 320 9.97 14.49 -28.23
C ARG A 320 10.35 15.95 -28.05
N ALA A 321 10.49 16.38 -26.81
CA ALA A 321 11.01 17.69 -26.44
C ALA A 321 12.35 17.51 -25.73
N GLN A 322 13.43 18.03 -26.29
CA GLN A 322 14.76 17.92 -25.67
C GLN A 322 14.86 18.87 -24.49
N ILE A 323 15.40 18.40 -23.37
CA ILE A 323 15.70 19.25 -22.21
C ILE A 323 16.91 20.11 -22.52
N THR A 324 16.74 21.43 -22.42
CA THR A 324 17.79 22.43 -22.69
C THR A 324 18.36 23.03 -21.40
N ALA A 325 17.59 23.07 -20.32
CA ALA A 325 18.05 23.55 -19.02
C ALA A 325 17.32 22.87 -17.85
N ILE A 326 18.04 22.68 -16.73
CA ILE A 326 17.51 22.16 -15.46
C ILE A 326 18.05 23.07 -14.35
N GLU A 327 17.15 23.79 -13.68
CA GLU A 327 17.53 24.85 -12.74
C GLU A 327 16.82 24.66 -11.40
N PRO A 328 17.56 24.50 -10.28
CA PRO A 328 16.96 24.59 -8.95
C PRO A 328 16.38 26.00 -8.73
N MET A 329 15.14 26.08 -8.26
CA MET A 329 14.53 27.38 -8.02
C MET A 329 14.87 27.88 -6.60
N GLY A 330 15.64 28.96 -6.52
CA GLY A 330 15.95 29.65 -5.25
C GLY A 330 14.75 30.45 -4.76
N HIS A 331 13.99 29.90 -3.82
CA HIS A 331 12.88 30.62 -3.19
C HIS A 331 13.19 30.96 -1.73
N LYS A 332 12.82 32.17 -1.27
CA LYS A 332 12.93 32.56 0.15
C LYS A 332 12.05 31.69 1.07
N ARG A 333 11.00 31.06 0.53
CA ARG A 333 10.09 30.11 1.19
C ARG A 333 9.63 29.07 0.17
N ASP A 334 9.35 27.85 0.62
CA ASP A 334 8.89 26.76 -0.25
C ASP A 334 7.60 27.17 -1.02
N PRO A 335 7.60 27.08 -2.37
CA PRO A 335 6.44 27.40 -3.21
C PRO A 335 5.34 26.33 -3.09
N GLU A 336 4.13 26.71 -3.50
CA GLU A 336 2.96 25.83 -3.48
C GLU A 336 3.01 24.80 -4.61
N VAL A 337 2.78 23.54 -4.26
CA VAL A 337 2.80 22.40 -5.18
C VAL A 337 1.60 21.50 -4.91
N TYR A 338 1.18 20.78 -5.94
CA TYR A 338 0.00 19.92 -5.92
C TYR A 338 0.40 18.49 -6.31
N ASP A 339 -0.11 17.55 -5.53
CA ASP A 339 -0.07 16.11 -5.81
C ASP A 339 -1.43 15.71 -6.38
N VAL A 340 -1.44 14.98 -7.49
CA VAL A 340 -2.67 14.49 -8.13
C VAL A 340 -2.55 12.98 -8.14
N GLU A 341 -3.59 12.29 -7.70
CA GLU A 341 -3.73 10.84 -7.85
C GLU A 341 -4.87 10.54 -8.81
N THR A 342 -4.62 9.60 -9.71
CA THR A 342 -5.53 9.17 -10.75
C THR A 342 -5.68 7.65 -10.78
N THR A 343 -6.78 7.17 -11.37
CA THR A 343 -7.03 5.72 -11.50
C THR A 343 -6.01 4.97 -12.37
N SER A 344 -5.37 5.65 -13.32
CA SER A 344 -4.44 5.05 -14.30
C SER A 344 -2.95 5.20 -13.95
N LYS A 345 -2.64 5.90 -12.86
CA LYS A 345 -1.29 6.20 -12.41
C LYS A 345 -0.47 7.19 -13.26
N THR A 346 -1.08 7.80 -14.29
CA THR A 346 -0.41 8.77 -15.16
C THR A 346 -1.37 9.85 -15.66
N PHE A 347 -0.83 10.95 -16.17
CA PHE A 347 -1.62 12.03 -16.76
C PHE A 347 -0.74 12.92 -17.65
N VAL A 348 -1.35 13.85 -18.38
CA VAL A 348 -0.64 14.88 -19.15
C VAL A 348 -0.63 16.21 -18.39
N ALA A 349 0.56 16.70 -18.06
CA ALA A 349 0.80 17.92 -17.31
C ALA A 349 1.79 18.84 -18.04
N GLY A 350 1.39 20.09 -18.28
CA GLY A 350 2.18 21.07 -19.02
C GLY A 350 2.51 20.61 -20.45
N GLY A 351 1.69 19.73 -21.04
CA GLY A 351 1.96 19.10 -22.34
C GLY A 351 2.81 17.83 -22.25
N PHE A 352 3.37 17.50 -21.09
CA PHE A 352 4.28 16.37 -20.91
C PHE A 352 3.62 15.16 -20.24
N LEU A 353 4.10 13.97 -20.56
CA LEU A 353 3.62 12.73 -19.97
C LEU A 353 4.20 12.56 -18.55
N SER A 354 3.33 12.73 -17.56
CA SER A 354 3.63 12.70 -16.13
C SER A 354 3.15 11.40 -15.50
N VAL A 355 3.81 10.98 -14.42
CA VAL A 355 3.38 9.89 -13.55
C VAL A 355 2.79 10.48 -12.28
N ASP A 356 1.75 9.84 -11.73
CA ASP A 356 1.07 10.29 -10.52
C ASP A 356 1.63 9.63 -9.25
N CYS A 357 1.18 10.08 -8.08
CA CYS A 357 1.64 9.58 -6.79
C CYS A 357 0.66 8.54 -6.24
N TYR A 358 1.15 7.38 -5.75
CA TYR A 358 0.89 7.04 -4.34
C TYR A 358 1.68 5.86 -3.75
N GLN A 359 2.12 6.09 -2.50
CA GLN A 359 1.81 5.24 -1.36
C GLN A 359 1.73 6.05 -0.03
N ASN A 360 0.75 5.73 0.83
CA ASN A 360 0.60 5.92 2.30
C ASN A 360 -0.35 6.97 2.91
N THR A 361 -1.28 6.41 3.70
CA THR A 361 -2.33 6.99 4.59
C THR A 361 -1.80 7.68 5.84
N ALA A 362 -0.51 7.55 6.16
CA ALA A 362 0.09 8.27 7.30
C ALA A 362 0.11 9.81 7.10
N ARG A 363 -0.06 10.29 5.87
CA ARG A 363 -0.09 11.72 5.51
C ARG A 363 -1.46 12.37 5.66
N ASP A 364 -2.54 11.58 5.63
CA ASP A 364 -3.92 12.09 5.62
C ASP A 364 -4.34 12.75 6.95
N LEU A 365 -3.56 12.55 8.02
CA LEU A 365 -3.81 13.13 9.35
C LEU A 365 -3.14 14.49 9.59
N GLY A 366 -2.53 15.10 8.57
CA GLY A 366 -1.93 16.43 8.67
C GLY A 366 -0.73 16.57 9.65
N ASN A 367 -0.35 15.50 10.34
CA ASN A 367 0.64 15.50 11.42
C ASN A 367 2.04 15.02 11.00
N VAL A 368 2.34 14.90 9.71
CA VAL A 368 3.72 14.60 9.27
C VAL A 368 4.53 15.90 9.27
N LYS A 369 5.06 16.24 10.45
CA LYS A 369 6.14 17.23 10.58
C LYS A 369 7.34 16.80 9.74
N LYS A 370 8.07 17.78 9.17
CA LYS A 370 9.26 17.53 8.32
C LYS A 370 10.27 16.68 9.12
N ALA A 371 11.14 15.92 8.44
CA ALA A 371 12.17 15.08 9.07
C ALA A 371 13.15 15.81 10.02
N HIS A 372 13.04 17.13 10.19
CA HIS A 372 13.87 17.97 11.06
C HIS A 372 13.05 18.85 12.01
N ASP A 373 11.74 18.61 12.13
CA ASP A 373 10.84 19.36 13.00
C ASP A 373 10.55 18.54 14.28
N TYR A 374 11.63 18.28 15.00
CA TYR A 374 11.68 17.64 16.33
C TYR A 374 12.70 18.39 17.20
N ASP A 375 12.55 18.32 18.53
CA ASP A 375 13.54 18.82 19.49
C ASP A 375 14.29 17.64 20.12
N ILE A 376 15.55 17.44 19.72
CA ILE A 376 16.38 16.36 20.24
C ILE A 376 16.58 16.47 21.76
N HIS A 377 16.74 17.67 22.30
CA HIS A 377 16.94 17.84 23.74
C HIS A 377 15.67 17.50 24.53
N ALA A 378 14.50 17.85 23.99
CA ALA A 378 13.22 17.43 24.56
C ALA A 378 13.05 15.91 24.52
N ALA A 379 13.39 15.28 23.40
CA ALA A 379 13.32 13.83 23.27
C ALA A 379 14.26 13.10 24.23
N ILE A 380 15.50 13.56 24.38
CA ILE A 380 16.47 13.00 25.33
C ILE A 380 15.97 13.13 26.77
N ARG A 381 15.34 14.27 27.13
CA ARG A 381 14.68 14.42 28.45
C ARG A 381 13.55 13.42 28.63
N ALA A 382 12.72 13.19 27.62
CA ALA A 382 11.64 12.22 27.66
C ALA A 382 12.15 10.77 27.78
N ILE A 383 13.24 10.42 27.08
CA ILE A 383 13.92 9.12 27.20
C ILE A 383 14.38 8.90 28.64
N ASN A 384 15.10 9.87 29.21
CA ASN A 384 15.60 9.77 30.58
C ASN A 384 14.46 9.63 31.60
N ALA A 385 13.43 10.49 31.49
CA ALA A 385 12.27 10.43 32.38
C ALA A 385 11.54 9.08 32.29
N GLN A 386 11.44 8.49 31.09
CA GLN A 386 10.81 7.19 30.91
C GLN A 386 11.68 6.04 31.45
N TRP A 387 13.01 6.13 31.38
CA TRP A 387 13.89 5.17 32.07
C TRP A 387 13.73 5.22 33.58
N ASP A 388 13.72 6.43 34.15
CA ASP A 388 13.59 6.60 35.60
C ASP A 388 12.22 6.06 36.09
N TRP A 389 11.15 6.35 35.34
CA TRP A 389 9.83 5.77 35.60
C TRP A 389 9.82 4.23 35.53
N GLU A 390 10.52 3.62 34.56
CA GLU A 390 10.60 2.15 34.45
C GLU A 390 11.41 1.50 35.57
N GLU A 391 12.46 2.15 36.06
CA GLU A 391 13.21 1.68 37.21
C GLU A 391 12.34 1.71 38.47
N GLU A 392 11.64 2.81 38.71
CA GLU A 392 10.75 2.99 39.86
C GLU A 392 9.55 2.03 39.84
N ASN A 393 8.95 1.80 38.67
CA ASN A 393 7.65 1.12 38.56
C ASN A 393 7.74 -0.33 38.03
N ARG A 394 8.86 -0.73 37.41
CA ARG A 394 9.01 -2.04 36.75
C ARG A 394 10.30 -2.77 37.10
N GLY A 395 11.12 -2.22 38.00
CA GLY A 395 12.36 -2.87 38.45
C GLY A 395 13.48 -2.90 37.41
N GLY A 396 13.37 -2.10 36.33
CA GLY A 396 14.43 -1.95 35.35
C GLY A 396 14.03 -1.28 34.03
N ALA A 397 14.88 -0.39 33.55
CA ALA A 397 14.78 0.26 32.26
C ALA A 397 15.36 -0.59 31.11
N ALA A 398 14.96 -0.31 29.87
CA ALA A 398 15.61 -0.88 28.68
C ALA A 398 16.05 0.15 27.64
N VAL A 399 16.88 -0.31 26.71
CA VAL A 399 17.37 0.47 25.57
C VAL A 399 16.22 1.14 24.82
N ALA A 400 16.37 2.44 24.58
CA ALA A 400 15.53 3.22 23.70
C ALA A 400 15.96 2.96 22.25
N THR A 401 15.10 2.30 21.50
CA THR A 401 15.33 1.91 20.10
C THR A 401 14.91 3.03 19.18
N ALA A 402 15.83 3.53 18.35
CA ALA A 402 15.48 4.47 17.28
C ALA A 402 14.58 3.75 16.25
N HIS A 403 13.33 4.17 16.17
CA HIS A 403 12.29 3.59 15.34
C HIS A 403 11.49 4.72 14.64
N GLY A 404 10.39 4.38 13.97
CA GLY A 404 9.50 5.31 13.29
C GLY A 404 9.59 5.17 11.78
N GLY A 405 9.20 6.21 11.03
CA GLY A 405 9.12 6.18 9.57
C GLY A 405 10.39 5.61 8.92
N GLU A 406 11.42 6.43 8.75
CA GLU A 406 12.79 5.96 8.55
C GLU A 406 13.72 6.73 9.51
N PRO A 407 14.25 6.09 10.57
CA PRO A 407 15.04 6.80 11.57
C PRO A 407 16.35 7.37 11.03
N LEU A 408 16.90 6.84 9.93
CA LEU A 408 18.11 7.39 9.29
C LEU A 408 17.87 8.73 8.56
N LEU A 409 16.66 9.28 8.57
CA LEU A 409 16.36 10.61 8.03
C LEU A 409 16.62 11.77 8.99
N ILE A 410 16.77 11.51 10.28
CA ILE A 410 17.11 12.57 11.24
C ILE A 410 18.57 12.99 11.06
N LYS A 411 18.98 14.11 11.67
CA LYS A 411 20.38 14.54 11.58
C LYS A 411 21.28 13.48 12.20
N LYS A 412 22.39 13.12 11.54
CA LYS A 412 23.34 12.13 12.05
C LYS A 412 23.84 12.45 13.47
N ALA A 413 24.09 13.73 13.77
CA ALA A 413 24.51 14.17 15.10
C ALA A 413 23.44 13.90 16.18
N ASP A 414 22.16 14.07 15.83
CA ASP A 414 21.05 13.81 16.76
C ASP A 414 20.85 12.29 16.94
N LEU A 415 21.01 11.51 15.87
CA LEU A 415 21.00 10.05 15.94
C LEU A 415 22.16 9.51 16.78
N GLU A 416 23.36 10.08 16.61
CA GLU A 416 24.54 9.75 17.39
C GLU A 416 24.31 10.03 18.88
N GLU A 417 23.66 11.14 19.21
CA GLU A 417 23.33 11.47 20.60
C GLU A 417 22.42 10.41 21.26
N ILE A 418 21.40 9.93 20.55
CA ILE A 418 20.55 8.82 21.02
C ILE A 418 21.38 7.56 21.26
N PHE A 419 22.29 7.23 20.33
CA PHE A 419 23.17 6.07 20.49
C PHE A 419 24.13 6.23 21.67
N ARG A 420 24.68 7.43 21.86
CA ARG A 420 25.59 7.76 22.96
C ARG A 420 24.92 7.57 24.31
N ILE A 421 23.75 8.17 24.54
CA ILE A 421 23.05 8.06 25.85
C ILE A 421 22.64 6.61 26.17
N ASN A 422 22.22 5.84 25.15
CA ASN A 422 21.89 4.43 25.31
C ASN A 422 23.13 3.61 25.65
N HIS A 423 24.24 3.84 24.95
CA HIS A 423 25.48 3.14 25.18
C HIS A 423 26.08 3.45 26.56
N GLU A 424 26.00 4.71 27.01
CA GLU A 424 26.44 5.09 28.36
C GLU A 424 25.63 4.40 29.46
N ARG A 425 24.31 4.25 29.28
CA ARG A 425 23.43 3.62 30.29
C ARG A 425 23.45 2.09 30.23
N PHE A 426 23.49 1.49 29.04
CA PHE A 426 23.27 0.04 28.84
C PHE A 426 24.42 -0.71 28.14
N GLY A 427 25.50 -0.02 27.76
CA GLY A 427 26.60 -0.59 26.98
C GLY A 427 26.24 -0.96 25.53
N LYS A 428 25.06 -0.55 25.06
CA LYS A 428 24.54 -0.82 23.71
C LYS A 428 23.44 0.16 23.32
N ALA A 429 23.21 0.32 22.03
CA ALA A 429 22.05 1.03 21.49
C ALA A 429 21.29 0.16 20.48
N ALA A 430 20.15 0.64 19.96
CA ALA A 430 19.36 -0.11 18.97
C ALA A 430 18.69 0.80 17.95
N ILE A 431 18.51 0.29 16.73
CA ILE A 431 17.80 0.96 15.63
C ILE A 431 17.04 -0.07 14.78
N GLN A 432 15.86 0.29 14.29
CA GLN A 432 15.11 -0.47 13.29
C GLN A 432 14.96 0.37 12.01
N THR A 433 15.53 -0.08 10.89
CA THR A 433 15.62 0.70 9.64
C THR A 433 15.29 -0.16 8.42
N ASN A 434 14.90 0.46 7.30
CA ASN A 434 14.85 -0.23 6.01
C ASN A 434 16.25 -0.50 5.42
N GLY A 435 17.30 0.11 5.97
CA GLY A 435 18.70 -0.15 5.61
C GLY A 435 19.18 0.50 4.32
N VAL A 436 18.34 1.24 3.60
CA VAL A 436 18.68 1.83 2.30
C VAL A 436 19.67 3.00 2.43
N LEU A 437 19.64 3.73 3.55
CA LEU A 437 20.46 4.93 3.79
C LEU A 437 21.74 4.68 4.58
N VAL A 438 22.04 3.42 4.91
CA VAL A 438 23.24 3.10 5.70
C VAL A 438 24.49 3.40 4.87
N ASP A 439 25.35 4.25 5.43
CA ASP A 439 26.64 4.66 4.86
C ASP A 439 27.79 4.45 5.87
N ASP A 440 28.98 4.91 5.53
CA ASP A 440 30.20 4.68 6.32
C ASP A 440 30.14 5.34 7.70
N ASP A 441 29.52 6.51 7.82
CA ASP A 441 29.35 7.18 9.11
C ASP A 441 28.41 6.39 10.00
N HIS A 442 27.31 5.86 9.43
CA HIS A 442 26.40 4.99 10.15
C HIS A 442 27.10 3.72 10.63
N MET A 443 27.89 3.08 9.76
CA MET A 443 28.67 1.89 10.14
C MET A 443 29.69 2.20 11.24
N ALA A 444 30.33 3.37 11.21
CA ALA A 444 31.24 3.81 12.26
C ALA A 444 30.49 4.01 13.60
N MET A 445 29.32 4.65 13.58
CA MET A 445 28.46 4.79 14.76
C MET A 445 27.99 3.42 15.29
N PHE A 446 27.60 2.50 14.41
CA PHE A 446 27.13 1.17 14.80
C PHE A 446 28.18 0.39 15.58
N LYS A 447 29.45 0.48 15.17
CA LYS A 447 30.59 -0.12 15.85
C LYS A 447 30.90 0.62 17.16
N ARG A 448 30.98 1.95 17.12
CA ARG A 448 31.33 2.80 18.26
C ARG A 448 30.38 2.62 19.45
N TYR A 449 29.08 2.57 19.19
CA TYR A 449 28.04 2.53 20.24
C TYR A 449 27.40 1.15 20.41
N ASN A 450 28.03 0.09 19.89
CA ASN A 450 27.53 -1.28 19.98
C ASN A 450 26.03 -1.37 19.59
N VAL A 451 25.67 -0.81 18.43
CA VAL A 451 24.27 -0.67 18.00
C VAL A 451 23.73 -2.00 17.47
N ASN A 452 22.60 -2.46 18.00
CA ASN A 452 21.82 -3.57 17.47
C ASN A 452 20.98 -3.05 16.30
N VAL A 453 21.29 -3.50 15.09
CA VAL A 453 20.59 -3.06 13.87
C VAL A 453 19.51 -4.09 13.51
N GLY A 454 18.27 -3.65 13.48
CA GLY A 454 17.13 -4.36 12.92
C GLY A 454 16.87 -3.89 11.49
N LEU A 455 16.79 -4.82 10.53
CA LEU A 455 16.43 -4.51 9.14
C LEU A 455 15.02 -5.01 8.81
N SER A 456 14.31 -4.20 8.04
CA SER A 456 12.99 -4.51 7.49
C SER A 456 13.11 -4.99 6.04
N ILE A 457 12.97 -6.30 5.81
CA ILE A 457 13.03 -6.92 4.47
C ILE A 457 12.21 -8.21 4.43
N ASP A 458 11.36 -8.36 3.41
CA ASP A 458 10.39 -9.46 3.33
C ASP A 458 10.83 -10.62 2.43
N GLY A 459 11.98 -10.46 1.78
CA GLY A 459 12.61 -11.41 0.87
C GLY A 459 13.43 -10.70 -0.20
N TRP A 460 14.05 -11.45 -1.10
CA TRP A 460 14.71 -10.85 -2.27
C TRP A 460 13.71 -10.52 -3.37
N GLY A 461 14.07 -9.54 -4.20
CA GLY A 461 13.31 -9.16 -5.40
C GLY A 461 11.83 -8.95 -5.09
N ARG A 462 10.98 -9.72 -5.80
CA ARG A 462 9.52 -9.54 -5.76
C ARG A 462 8.85 -10.01 -4.48
N LEU A 463 9.54 -10.77 -3.63
CA LEU A 463 9.01 -11.11 -2.30
C LEU A 463 8.88 -9.87 -1.41
N ASN A 464 9.60 -8.79 -1.74
CA ASN A 464 9.60 -7.52 -1.02
C ASN A 464 8.69 -6.45 -1.65
N ASP A 465 7.85 -6.82 -2.64
CA ASP A 465 7.03 -5.86 -3.42
C ASP A 465 6.12 -5.01 -2.51
N VAL A 466 5.61 -5.57 -1.41
CA VAL A 466 4.67 -4.89 -0.49
C VAL A 466 5.32 -3.75 0.30
N ARG A 467 6.65 -3.83 0.55
CA ARG A 467 7.39 -2.72 1.18
C ARG A 467 7.42 -1.47 0.31
N LYS A 468 7.18 -1.62 -1.00
CA LYS A 468 7.07 -0.54 -2.01
C LYS A 468 8.10 0.57 -1.77
N MET A 469 9.39 0.21 -1.93
CA MET A 469 10.52 1.12 -1.73
C MET A 469 10.65 2.13 -2.89
N GLY A 470 9.64 3.00 -3.05
CA GLY A 470 9.47 3.96 -4.13
C GLY A 470 8.20 3.71 -4.96
N ASN A 471 7.96 4.53 -5.99
CA ASN A 471 6.70 4.52 -6.75
C ASN A 471 6.63 3.50 -7.90
N THR A 472 7.73 2.83 -8.22
CA THR A 472 7.77 1.84 -9.30
C THR A 472 8.28 0.50 -8.79
N LEU A 473 7.90 -0.57 -9.48
CA LEU A 473 8.50 -1.89 -9.25
C LEU A 473 10.03 -1.83 -9.32
N ARG A 474 10.58 -1.07 -10.27
CA ARG A 474 12.02 -0.89 -10.42
C ARG A 474 12.66 -0.28 -9.17
N THR A 475 12.08 0.80 -8.62
CA THR A 475 12.61 1.44 -7.41
C THR A 475 12.52 0.50 -6.21
N THR A 476 11.43 -0.28 -6.11
CA THR A 476 11.29 -1.30 -5.07
C THR A 476 12.38 -2.37 -5.16
N LEU A 477 12.70 -2.84 -6.37
CA LEU A 477 13.77 -3.81 -6.60
C LEU A 477 15.17 -3.22 -6.30
N GLU A 478 15.42 -1.97 -6.70
CA GLU A 478 16.69 -1.27 -6.41
C GLU A 478 16.87 -1.03 -4.90
N GLY A 479 15.80 -0.63 -4.19
CA GLY A 479 15.79 -0.50 -2.73
C GLY A 479 16.00 -1.84 -2.03
N THR A 480 15.32 -2.89 -2.47
CA THR A 480 15.51 -4.25 -1.94
C THR A 480 16.97 -4.69 -2.10
N ALA A 481 17.58 -4.42 -3.26
CA ALA A 481 18.99 -4.71 -3.50
C ALA A 481 19.92 -3.87 -2.60
N ALA A 482 19.57 -2.62 -2.29
CA ALA A 482 20.31 -1.79 -1.36
C ALA A 482 20.25 -2.35 0.08
N THR A 483 19.06 -2.71 0.56
CA THR A 483 18.89 -3.36 1.87
C THR A 483 19.68 -4.67 1.96
N LEU A 484 19.68 -5.50 0.91
CA LEU A 484 20.50 -6.73 0.87
C LEU A 484 22.01 -6.45 0.90
N ARG A 485 22.48 -5.39 0.24
CA ARG A 485 23.89 -4.96 0.34
C ARG A 485 24.23 -4.53 1.76
N THR A 486 23.36 -3.74 2.40
CA THR A 486 23.52 -3.32 3.80
C THR A 486 23.54 -4.53 4.74
N LEU A 487 22.64 -5.49 4.57
CA LEU A 487 22.61 -6.74 5.32
C LEU A 487 23.94 -7.48 5.23
N LEU A 488 24.43 -7.73 4.01
CA LEU A 488 25.71 -8.40 3.79
C LEU A 488 26.89 -7.62 4.34
N ARG A 489 26.80 -6.28 4.35
CA ARG A 489 27.83 -5.41 4.91
C ARG A 489 27.86 -5.52 6.44
N LEU A 490 26.71 -5.49 7.09
CA LEU A 490 26.58 -5.67 8.55
C LEU A 490 27.13 -7.03 8.99
N CYS A 491 26.78 -8.11 8.28
CA CYS A 491 27.32 -9.45 8.57
C CYS A 491 28.86 -9.51 8.47
N ARG A 492 29.47 -8.74 7.56
CA ARG A 492 30.93 -8.74 7.34
C ARG A 492 31.70 -7.82 8.26
N GLU A 493 31.13 -6.65 8.57
CA GLU A 493 31.86 -5.55 9.21
C GLU A 493 31.45 -5.27 10.65
N HIS A 494 30.32 -5.81 11.13
CA HIS A 494 29.79 -5.55 12.47
C HIS A 494 29.25 -6.82 13.12
N ARG A 495 27.96 -7.13 12.94
CA ARG A 495 27.32 -8.38 13.36
C ARG A 495 26.07 -8.64 12.53
N PRO A 496 25.62 -9.90 12.41
CA PRO A 496 24.35 -10.23 11.77
C PRO A 496 23.20 -9.38 12.33
N PRO A 497 22.44 -8.67 11.49
CA PRO A 497 21.31 -7.85 11.96
C PRO A 497 20.13 -8.73 12.39
N GLY A 498 19.30 -8.18 13.28
CA GLY A 498 17.95 -8.71 13.46
C GLY A 498 17.12 -8.40 12.20
N LEU A 499 16.18 -9.26 11.83
CA LEU A 499 15.30 -9.03 10.69
C LEU A 499 13.83 -9.07 11.10
N ILE A 500 13.03 -8.20 10.48
CA ILE A 500 11.58 -8.28 10.48
C ILE A 500 11.13 -8.59 9.05
N ILE A 501 10.52 -9.76 8.88
CA ILE A 501 9.86 -10.21 7.65
C ILE A 501 8.35 -10.10 7.89
N CYS A 502 7.69 -9.26 7.12
CA CYS A 502 6.23 -9.16 7.08
C CYS A 502 5.67 -10.24 6.16
N LEU A 503 4.83 -11.12 6.68
CA LEU A 503 4.14 -12.16 5.92
C LEU A 503 2.94 -11.53 5.20
N THR A 504 2.97 -11.60 3.87
CA THR A 504 1.98 -11.03 2.96
C THR A 504 1.62 -12.03 1.88
N LYS A 505 0.61 -11.72 1.07
CA LYS A 505 0.32 -12.47 -0.16
C LYS A 505 1.49 -12.51 -1.14
N ALA A 506 2.48 -11.62 -1.05
CA ALA A 506 3.64 -11.59 -1.95
C ALA A 506 4.69 -12.67 -1.62
N ASN A 507 4.87 -13.02 -0.35
CA ASN A 507 5.92 -13.96 0.09
C ASN A 507 5.40 -15.23 0.77
N ALA A 508 4.21 -15.18 1.39
CA ALA A 508 3.62 -16.28 2.14
C ALA A 508 2.24 -16.69 1.60
N GLY A 509 1.69 -15.93 0.63
CA GLY A 509 0.41 -16.26 0.01
C GLY A 509 0.47 -17.44 -0.95
N PRO A 510 -0.71 -17.95 -1.36
CA PRO A 510 -0.79 -18.98 -2.37
C PRO A 510 -0.26 -18.48 -3.73
N GLY A 511 0.20 -19.43 -4.54
CA GLY A 511 0.63 -19.18 -5.92
C GLY A 511 2.13 -18.99 -6.11
N LEU A 512 2.46 -18.50 -7.31
CA LEU A 512 3.84 -18.38 -7.80
C LEU A 512 4.40 -16.97 -7.63
N VAL A 513 5.72 -16.87 -7.51
CA VAL A 513 6.42 -15.58 -7.59
C VAL A 513 6.22 -15.03 -9.01
N PRO A 514 5.78 -13.77 -9.20
CA PRO A 514 5.52 -13.24 -10.53
C PRO A 514 6.76 -13.31 -11.43
N GLY A 515 6.58 -13.87 -12.63
CA GLY A 515 7.67 -14.08 -13.59
C GLY A 515 8.59 -15.26 -13.27
N GLN A 516 8.25 -16.10 -12.29
CA GLN A 516 9.00 -17.31 -11.96
C GLN A 516 8.08 -18.53 -11.80
N ASN A 517 8.57 -19.72 -12.17
CA ASN A 517 7.84 -20.98 -11.95
C ASN A 517 8.16 -21.59 -10.57
N ARG A 518 8.05 -20.78 -9.50
CA ARG A 518 8.31 -21.21 -8.11
C ARG A 518 7.21 -20.69 -7.19
N ARG A 519 6.76 -21.50 -6.24
CA ARG A 519 5.79 -21.06 -5.23
C ARG A 519 6.44 -20.01 -4.33
N LYS A 520 5.65 -19.03 -3.89
CA LYS A 520 6.14 -17.95 -3.02
C LYS A 520 6.76 -18.46 -1.72
N ILE A 521 6.10 -19.44 -1.07
CA ILE A 521 6.61 -20.06 0.16
C ILE A 521 7.95 -20.79 -0.06
N ASP A 522 8.13 -21.47 -1.20
CA ASP A 522 9.41 -22.15 -1.50
C ASP A 522 10.54 -21.14 -1.70
N GLU A 523 10.23 -19.99 -2.32
CA GLU A 523 11.21 -18.93 -2.50
C GLU A 523 11.55 -18.21 -1.19
N LEU A 524 10.56 -18.00 -0.32
CA LEU A 524 10.78 -17.48 1.04
C LEU A 524 11.63 -18.44 1.87
N LYS A 525 11.38 -19.75 1.80
CA LYS A 525 12.20 -20.79 2.46
C LYS A 525 13.66 -20.72 1.99
N ARG A 526 13.90 -20.58 0.68
CA ARG A 526 15.25 -20.39 0.11
C ARG A 526 15.91 -19.11 0.62
N PHE A 527 15.15 -18.02 0.73
CA PHE A 527 15.67 -16.77 1.29
C PHE A 527 16.11 -16.96 2.74
N ILE A 528 15.32 -17.67 3.54
CA ILE A 528 15.66 -17.97 4.94
C ILE A 528 16.87 -18.90 5.05
N ASP A 529 16.98 -19.93 4.22
CA ASP A 529 18.18 -20.78 4.17
C ASP A 529 19.44 -19.94 3.85
N TRP A 530 19.33 -19.04 2.87
CA TRP A 530 20.41 -18.10 2.55
C TRP A 530 20.75 -17.14 3.71
N LEU A 531 19.75 -16.68 4.47
CA LEU A 531 19.98 -15.88 5.67
C LEU A 531 20.76 -16.68 6.73
N ALA A 532 20.41 -17.95 6.93
CA ALA A 532 21.07 -18.83 7.88
C ALA A 532 22.56 -19.05 7.52
N ASP A 533 22.88 -19.17 6.22
CA ASP A 533 24.26 -19.23 5.70
C ASP A 533 25.08 -17.97 6.06
N HIS A 534 24.41 -16.83 6.29
CA HIS A 534 25.02 -15.56 6.68
C HIS A 534 24.92 -15.27 8.19
N GLY A 535 24.61 -16.29 8.99
CA GLY A 535 24.53 -16.20 10.45
C GLY A 535 23.22 -15.62 10.99
N ILE A 536 22.21 -15.40 10.14
CA ILE A 536 20.90 -14.87 10.53
C ILE A 536 19.91 -16.03 10.61
N ARG A 537 19.74 -16.61 11.81
CA ARG A 537 18.93 -17.84 11.99
C ARG A 537 17.51 -17.62 12.52
N ASN A 538 17.27 -16.49 13.18
CA ASN A 538 16.02 -16.24 13.91
C ASN A 538 15.35 -14.92 13.48
N PRO A 539 15.03 -14.72 12.18
CA PRO A 539 14.30 -13.51 11.77
C PRO A 539 12.88 -13.54 12.35
N ARG A 540 12.33 -12.38 12.70
CA ARG A 540 10.94 -12.27 13.18
C ARG A 540 9.99 -12.33 11.99
N LEU A 541 9.03 -13.26 12.06
CA LEU A 541 7.96 -13.40 11.08
C LEU A 541 6.69 -12.78 11.67
N ASN A 542 6.26 -11.65 11.12
CA ASN A 542 5.07 -10.94 11.57
C ASN A 542 4.02 -10.96 10.47
N PRO A 543 2.77 -11.35 10.72
CA PRO A 543 1.68 -11.11 9.77
C PRO A 543 1.57 -9.62 9.47
N ALA A 544 1.48 -9.27 8.18
CA ALA A 544 1.26 -7.89 7.80
C ALA A 544 -0.19 -7.49 8.14
N HIS A 545 -0.35 -6.50 9.00
CA HIS A 545 -1.62 -5.83 9.28
C HIS A 545 -1.73 -4.59 8.41
N ILE A 546 -2.66 -4.60 7.44
CA ILE A 546 -2.88 -3.52 6.49
C ILE A 546 -4.26 -2.91 6.73
N ASP A 547 -4.32 -1.62 7.08
CA ASP A 547 -5.57 -0.97 7.50
C ASP A 547 -6.32 -0.24 6.37
N THR A 548 -5.76 -0.26 5.17
CA THR A 548 -6.26 0.52 4.04
C THR A 548 -6.77 -0.39 2.93
N GLU A 549 -7.92 -0.05 2.37
CA GLU A 549 -8.36 -0.63 1.10
C GLU A 549 -7.92 0.26 -0.07
N PRO A 550 -7.55 -0.32 -1.23
CA PRO A 550 -7.61 -1.75 -1.58
C PRO A 550 -6.39 -2.58 -1.12
N GLU A 551 -5.36 -1.98 -0.51
CA GLU A 551 -4.10 -2.69 -0.22
C GLU A 551 -4.28 -3.90 0.70
N ARG A 552 -5.21 -3.84 1.65
CA ARG A 552 -5.54 -4.95 2.53
C ARG A 552 -6.02 -6.13 1.72
N SER A 553 -7.02 -5.93 0.86
CA SER A 553 -7.52 -6.96 -0.05
C SER A 553 -6.40 -7.53 -0.95
N ASP A 554 -5.52 -6.68 -1.46
CA ASP A 554 -4.45 -7.10 -2.38
C ASP A 554 -3.32 -7.89 -1.72
N TRP A 555 -2.91 -7.50 -0.50
CA TRP A 555 -1.63 -7.93 0.07
C TRP A 555 -1.71 -8.62 1.43
N GLU A 556 -2.75 -8.41 2.22
CA GLU A 556 -2.88 -9.08 3.52
C GLU A 556 -3.21 -10.56 3.33
N LEU A 557 -2.61 -11.43 4.14
CA LEU A 557 -2.96 -12.84 4.15
C LEU A 557 -4.37 -13.03 4.75
N SER A 558 -5.20 -13.82 4.09
CA SER A 558 -6.41 -14.32 4.73
C SER A 558 -6.06 -15.22 5.90
N GLU A 559 -6.96 -15.36 6.88
CA GLU A 559 -6.73 -16.26 8.01
C GLU A 559 -6.47 -17.71 7.57
N THR A 560 -7.13 -18.14 6.49
CA THR A 560 -6.97 -19.46 5.89
C THR A 560 -5.62 -19.62 5.20
N ASP A 561 -5.16 -18.62 4.46
CA ASP A 561 -3.84 -18.66 3.82
C ASP A 561 -2.72 -18.66 4.86
N MET A 562 -2.87 -17.86 5.93
CA MET A 562 -1.92 -17.84 7.04
C MET A 562 -1.86 -19.19 7.77
N ALA A 563 -3.01 -19.84 8.00
CA ALA A 563 -3.05 -21.17 8.61
C ALA A 563 -2.35 -22.22 7.72
N ALA A 564 -2.61 -22.17 6.40
CA ALA A 564 -1.95 -23.05 5.44
C ALA A 564 -0.44 -22.81 5.37
N PHE A 565 0.00 -21.55 5.41
CA PHE A 565 1.41 -21.19 5.49
C PHE A 565 2.08 -21.86 6.69
N TRP A 566 1.52 -21.73 7.90
CA TRP A 566 2.10 -22.32 9.10
C TRP A 566 2.13 -23.85 9.06
N ALA A 567 1.08 -24.48 8.53
CA ALA A 567 1.03 -25.93 8.37
C ALA A 567 2.18 -26.48 7.49
N GLU A 568 2.59 -25.72 6.46
CA GLU A 568 3.73 -26.08 5.60
C GLU A 568 5.08 -25.61 6.15
N PHE A 569 5.11 -24.45 6.82
CA PHE A 569 6.33 -23.79 7.27
C PHE A 569 6.91 -24.40 8.54
N VAL A 570 6.07 -24.75 9.54
CA VAL A 570 6.52 -25.26 10.84
C VAL A 570 7.31 -26.57 10.70
N PRO A 571 6.83 -27.62 10.00
CA PRO A 571 7.59 -28.86 9.86
C PRO A 571 8.92 -28.66 9.12
N TRP A 572 8.92 -27.81 8.08
CA TRP A 572 10.13 -27.46 7.35
C TRP A 572 11.15 -26.75 8.27
N SER A 573 10.72 -25.73 9.01
CA SER A 573 11.57 -24.99 9.93
C SER A 573 12.21 -25.90 10.98
N LEU A 574 11.40 -26.76 11.62
CA LEU A 574 11.86 -27.65 12.68
C LEU A 574 12.83 -28.72 12.16
N SER A 575 12.60 -29.24 10.94
CA SER A 575 13.53 -30.18 10.29
C SER A 575 14.92 -29.58 10.01
N ARG A 576 15.04 -28.26 9.97
CA ARG A 576 16.29 -27.52 9.79
C ARG A 576 16.92 -27.06 11.10
N GLY A 577 16.24 -27.26 12.23
CA GLY A 577 16.68 -26.77 13.54
C GLY A 577 16.55 -25.25 13.69
N TYR A 578 15.73 -24.59 12.87
CA TYR A 578 15.49 -23.14 13.00
C TYR A 578 14.57 -22.84 14.19
N GLN A 579 14.90 -21.79 14.94
CA GLN A 579 14.21 -21.40 16.17
C GLN A 579 13.53 -20.03 15.99
N PHE A 580 12.46 -20.01 15.18
CA PHE A 580 11.65 -18.81 15.05
C PHE A 580 10.91 -18.53 16.36
N PRO A 581 10.93 -17.28 16.88
CA PRO A 581 10.27 -16.93 18.14
C PRO A 581 8.79 -17.35 18.19
N ALA A 582 8.04 -17.16 17.10
CA ALA A 582 6.64 -17.56 17.03
C ALA A 582 6.41 -19.07 17.22
N ILE A 583 7.34 -19.90 16.73
CA ILE A 583 7.28 -21.36 16.87
C ILE A 583 7.73 -21.78 18.27
N ALA A 584 8.86 -21.26 18.74
CA ALA A 584 9.43 -21.56 20.05
C ALA A 584 8.47 -21.18 21.19
N GLU A 585 7.93 -19.97 21.18
CA GLU A 585 6.97 -19.52 22.22
C GLU A 585 5.63 -20.26 22.16
N THR A 586 5.28 -20.80 20.99
CA THR A 586 4.13 -21.70 20.89
C THR A 586 4.44 -23.03 21.55
N MET A 587 5.65 -23.58 21.38
CA MET A 587 6.07 -24.78 22.12
C MET A 587 6.06 -24.54 23.64
N ASP A 588 6.67 -23.44 24.10
CA ASP A 588 6.72 -23.09 25.53
C ASP A 588 5.31 -22.97 26.12
N GLY A 589 4.42 -22.24 25.44
CA GLY A 589 3.05 -22.08 25.86
C GLY A 589 2.24 -23.40 25.89
N LEU A 590 2.45 -24.29 24.91
CA LEU A 590 1.79 -25.60 24.89
C LEU A 590 2.30 -26.55 25.97
N LEU A 591 3.51 -26.33 26.50
CA LEU A 591 4.13 -27.09 27.57
C LEU A 591 4.02 -26.41 28.94
N GLY A 592 3.40 -25.23 29.02
CA GLY A 592 3.21 -24.51 30.27
C GLY A 592 4.46 -23.79 30.79
N CYS A 593 5.44 -23.49 29.93
CA CYS A 593 6.70 -22.82 30.25
C CYS A 593 6.65 -21.29 30.07
N GLY A 594 5.47 -20.69 30.23
CA GLY A 594 5.28 -19.24 30.06
C GLY A 594 5.38 -18.76 28.62
N GLN A 595 5.11 -17.47 28.41
CA GLN A 595 5.27 -16.79 27.12
C GLN A 595 5.85 -15.39 27.38
N PHE A 596 6.55 -14.82 26.40
CA PHE A 596 7.26 -13.56 26.64
C PHE A 596 7.06 -12.50 25.55
N THR A 597 6.66 -12.83 24.31
CA THR A 597 6.38 -11.78 23.33
C THR A 597 5.02 -11.14 23.59
N CYS A 598 5.01 -9.80 23.52
CA CYS A 598 3.85 -8.96 23.82
C CYS A 598 2.56 -9.30 23.06
N VAL A 599 2.66 -9.81 21.83
CA VAL A 599 1.48 -10.19 21.04
C VAL A 599 0.80 -11.45 21.56
N ARG A 600 1.46 -12.19 22.46
CA ARG A 600 0.98 -13.44 23.07
C ARG A 600 0.51 -13.25 24.51
N THR A 601 0.87 -12.15 25.14
CA THR A 601 0.52 -11.81 26.52
C THR A 601 -0.64 -10.82 26.57
N GLN A 602 -1.25 -10.68 27.74
CA GLN A 602 -2.23 -9.65 27.97
C GLN A 602 -1.59 -8.24 27.91
N CYS A 603 -2.29 -7.26 27.32
CA CYS A 603 -1.87 -5.90 27.03
C CYS A 603 -3.06 -4.95 27.14
N ASP A 604 -2.92 -3.87 27.92
CA ASP A 604 -3.93 -2.82 28.05
C ASP A 604 -3.71 -1.78 26.93
N PRO A 605 -4.72 -1.50 26.07
CA PRO A 605 -4.58 -0.50 25.00
C PRO A 605 -4.32 0.92 25.50
N LEU A 606 -4.65 1.25 26.75
CA LEU A 606 -4.43 2.57 27.33
C LEU A 606 -3.20 2.62 28.26
N HIS A 607 -2.59 1.47 28.52
CA HIS A 607 -1.41 1.34 29.37
C HIS A 607 -0.52 0.21 28.86
N THR A 608 -0.01 0.36 27.63
CA THR A 608 0.73 -0.72 26.97
C THR A 608 1.98 -1.09 27.77
N ALA A 609 2.06 -2.36 28.17
CA ALA A 609 3.16 -2.86 28.97
C ALA A 609 4.45 -3.00 28.13
N ALA A 610 4.31 -3.51 26.90
CA ALA A 610 5.43 -3.94 26.08
C ALA A 610 6.19 -2.85 25.34
N GLU A 611 5.51 -1.76 24.98
CA GLU A 611 6.08 -0.65 24.24
C GLU A 611 5.46 0.65 24.75
N ARG A 612 6.32 1.63 24.97
CA ARG A 612 5.97 3.05 25.12
C ARG A 612 6.76 3.83 24.09
N THR A 613 6.10 4.76 23.43
CA THR A 613 6.64 5.46 22.28
C THR A 613 6.92 6.91 22.64
N ILE A 614 8.10 7.40 22.29
CA ILE A 614 8.42 8.83 22.41
C ILE A 614 8.21 9.44 21.04
N GLN A 615 7.18 10.28 20.91
CA GLN A 615 6.74 10.87 19.65
C GLN A 615 7.63 12.05 19.22
N GLU A 616 7.43 12.56 18.00
CA GLU A 616 8.19 13.68 17.45
C GLU A 616 8.08 15.00 18.25
N ASP A 617 6.97 15.18 18.98
CA ASP A 617 6.74 16.29 19.92
C ASP A 617 7.23 15.98 21.34
N SER A 618 7.93 14.85 21.52
CA SER A 618 8.42 14.29 22.79
C SER A 618 7.33 13.81 23.75
N ALA A 619 6.06 13.70 23.31
CA ALA A 619 5.01 13.10 24.11
C ALA A 619 5.21 11.58 24.25
N ILE A 620 4.83 11.03 25.40
CA ILE A 620 4.86 9.59 25.66
C ILE A 620 3.50 8.99 25.26
N GLY A 621 3.53 8.14 24.23
CA GLY A 621 2.38 7.42 23.72
C GLY A 621 2.41 5.93 24.04
N VAL A 622 1.29 5.27 23.79
CA VAL A 622 1.20 3.80 23.80
C VAL A 622 1.88 3.18 22.57
N CYS A 623 1.85 1.85 22.45
CA CYS A 623 2.32 1.09 21.27
C CYS A 623 1.76 1.63 19.94
N GLU A 624 2.60 1.69 18.90
CA GLU A 624 2.20 2.23 17.59
C GLU A 624 1.16 1.38 16.85
N HIS A 625 1.09 0.08 17.14
CA HIS A 625 0.07 -0.79 16.56
C HIS A 625 -1.35 -0.33 16.91
N LEU A 626 -1.54 0.46 17.96
CA LEU A 626 -2.84 1.02 18.35
C LEU A 626 -3.21 2.28 17.58
N TYR A 627 -2.28 2.88 16.84
CA TYR A 627 -2.57 4.05 16.03
C TYR A 627 -3.27 3.68 14.72
N ALA A 628 -3.31 2.40 14.36
CA ALA A 628 -3.95 1.88 13.15
C ALA A 628 -5.42 2.33 12.98
N ALA A 629 -6.18 2.49 14.07
CA ALA A 629 -7.55 3.00 14.06
C ALA A 629 -7.57 4.54 14.10
N GLY A 630 -7.37 5.19 12.96
CA GLY A 630 -7.51 6.65 12.79
C GLY A 630 -6.26 7.48 13.05
N GLY A 631 -5.11 6.86 13.32
CA GLY A 631 -3.77 7.46 13.44
C GLY A 631 -3.59 8.56 14.48
N ILE A 632 -4.51 8.62 15.45
CA ILE A 632 -4.37 9.46 16.63
C ILE A 632 -3.48 8.70 17.64
N PRO A 633 -2.33 9.28 18.05
CA PRO A 633 -1.53 8.69 19.10
C PRO A 633 -2.31 8.72 20.42
N TYR A 634 -2.61 7.56 20.99
CA TYR A 634 -3.10 7.50 22.36
C TYR A 634 -1.95 7.81 23.31
N GLN A 635 -2.18 8.75 24.23
CA GLN A 635 -1.26 9.00 25.34
C GLN A 635 -1.40 7.89 26.38
N VAL A 636 -0.31 7.63 27.08
CA VAL A 636 -0.32 6.67 28.19
C VAL A 636 -1.16 7.25 29.33
N ALA A 637 -2.07 6.45 29.88
CA ALA A 637 -2.75 6.80 31.12
C ALA A 637 -1.80 6.50 32.30
N GLU A 638 -1.05 7.52 32.76
CA GLU A 638 0.02 7.39 33.76
C GLU A 638 -0.48 6.88 35.12
N ASP A 639 -1.65 7.32 35.58
CA ASP A 639 -2.25 6.93 36.86
C ASP A 639 -3.06 5.62 36.80
N LYS A 640 -3.10 4.94 35.64
CA LYS A 640 -3.95 3.78 35.43
C LYS A 640 -3.19 2.49 35.76
N LYS A 641 -3.77 1.66 36.64
CA LYS A 641 -3.37 0.25 36.79
C LYS A 641 -3.80 -0.56 35.56
N PHE A 642 -3.08 -1.64 35.28
CA PHE A 642 -3.42 -2.58 34.21
C PHE A 642 -4.88 -3.04 34.32
N SER A 643 -5.64 -2.92 33.22
CA SER A 643 -7.04 -3.36 33.18
C SER A 643 -7.21 -4.67 32.42
N GLU A 644 -7.87 -5.64 33.05
CA GLU A 644 -8.25 -6.91 32.40
C GLU A 644 -9.55 -6.83 31.59
N ALA A 645 -10.18 -5.65 31.50
CA ALA A 645 -11.51 -5.48 30.89
C ALA A 645 -11.61 -6.05 29.47
N ARG A 646 -10.56 -5.89 28.64
CA ARG A 646 -10.51 -6.49 27.29
C ARG A 646 -10.70 -8.00 27.36
N TYR A 647 -9.97 -8.64 28.27
CA TYR A 647 -9.91 -10.09 28.36
C TYR A 647 -11.21 -10.66 28.94
N GLU A 648 -11.86 -9.94 29.85
CA GLU A 648 -13.21 -10.26 30.31
C GLU A 648 -14.23 -10.21 29.16
N ILE A 649 -14.22 -9.14 28.35
CA ILE A 649 -15.08 -8.99 27.18
C ILE A 649 -14.87 -10.16 26.20
N LEU A 650 -13.61 -10.43 25.84
CA LEU A 650 -13.30 -11.49 24.89
C LEU A 650 -13.79 -12.86 25.36
N ARG A 651 -13.70 -13.16 26.65
CA ARG A 651 -14.20 -14.44 27.20
C ARG A 651 -15.72 -14.52 27.23
N GLY A 652 -16.41 -13.40 27.42
CA GLY A 652 -17.87 -13.35 27.51
C GLY A 652 -18.60 -13.23 26.17
N VAL A 653 -17.91 -12.83 25.11
CA VAL A 653 -18.50 -12.60 23.78
C VAL A 653 -18.25 -13.81 22.86
N SER A 654 -19.27 -14.24 22.12
CA SER A 654 -19.17 -15.33 21.15
C SER A 654 -18.17 -15.02 20.03
N HIS A 655 -17.56 -16.08 19.49
CA HIS A 655 -16.61 -15.97 18.39
C HIS A 655 -17.23 -15.33 17.13
N GLU A 656 -18.52 -15.54 16.86
CA GLU A 656 -19.21 -14.84 15.76
C GLU A 656 -19.30 -13.32 15.97
N HIS A 657 -19.35 -12.85 17.23
CA HIS A 657 -19.48 -11.44 17.59
C HIS A 657 -18.15 -10.77 17.99
N GLY A 658 -17.02 -11.29 17.52
CA GLY A 658 -15.71 -10.67 17.78
C GLY A 658 -15.00 -11.12 19.07
N GLY A 659 -15.64 -11.95 19.91
CA GLY A 659 -15.04 -12.51 21.12
C GLY A 659 -14.32 -13.85 20.91
N CYS A 660 -14.11 -14.59 21.99
CA CYS A 660 -13.37 -15.86 22.05
C CYS A 660 -14.19 -17.03 22.63
N LEU A 661 -15.44 -16.80 23.05
CA LEU A 661 -16.36 -17.85 23.49
C LEU A 661 -16.77 -18.74 22.30
N GLY A 662 -16.72 -20.05 22.46
CA GLY A 662 -16.97 -21.07 21.43
C GLY A 662 -15.79 -21.38 20.51
N GLY A 663 -14.70 -20.59 20.59
CA GLY A 663 -13.45 -20.88 19.90
C GLY A 663 -13.47 -20.66 18.38
N VAL A 664 -12.28 -20.81 17.79
CA VAL A 664 -11.98 -20.44 16.38
C VAL A 664 -12.58 -21.38 15.32
N ASP A 665 -13.00 -22.56 15.75
CA ASP A 665 -13.52 -23.64 14.93
C ASP A 665 -14.80 -24.27 15.53
N GLY A 666 -15.40 -23.64 16.54
CA GLY A 666 -16.60 -24.14 17.20
C GLY A 666 -16.37 -25.37 18.07
N ARG A 667 -15.14 -25.89 18.20
CA ARG A 667 -14.86 -27.10 19.01
C ARG A 667 -15.04 -26.86 20.51
N ASP A 668 -15.05 -25.60 20.93
CA ASP A 668 -15.06 -25.21 22.33
C ASP A 668 -16.48 -24.91 22.85
N GLY A 669 -17.54 -25.02 22.02
CA GLY A 669 -18.95 -24.98 22.47
C GLY A 669 -19.31 -23.75 23.32
N ASP A 670 -19.72 -23.96 24.57
CA ASP A 670 -20.03 -22.90 25.54
C ASP A 670 -18.80 -22.49 26.39
N GLN A 671 -17.60 -22.94 26.01
CA GLN A 671 -16.33 -22.62 26.67
C GLN A 671 -15.52 -21.63 25.84
N VAL A 672 -14.60 -20.92 26.50
CA VAL A 672 -13.61 -20.11 25.77
C VAL A 672 -12.66 -21.00 24.97
N CYS A 673 -12.13 -20.44 23.88
CA CYS A 673 -11.23 -21.16 23.00
C CYS A 673 -10.13 -21.93 23.74
N ARG A 674 -9.89 -23.20 23.42
CA ARG A 674 -8.81 -24.01 24.03
C ARG A 674 -7.41 -23.42 23.91
N TRP A 675 -7.20 -22.55 22.90
CA TRP A 675 -5.94 -21.84 22.69
C TRP A 675 -5.81 -20.59 23.55
N TRP A 676 -6.82 -20.23 24.35
CA TRP A 676 -6.87 -19.00 25.12
C TRP A 676 -5.62 -18.75 25.95
N ALA A 677 -5.14 -19.76 26.69
CA ALA A 677 -4.01 -19.61 27.59
C ALA A 677 -2.67 -19.34 26.88
N VAL A 678 -2.59 -19.50 25.54
CA VAL A 678 -1.42 -19.15 24.72
C VAL A 678 -1.67 -18.04 23.71
N CYS A 679 -2.92 -17.58 23.60
CA CYS A 679 -3.39 -16.66 22.58
C CYS A 679 -3.86 -15.33 23.18
N THR A 680 -4.71 -15.41 24.21
CA THR A 680 -5.38 -14.28 24.88
C THR A 680 -6.08 -13.29 23.92
N GLY A 681 -6.49 -13.75 22.72
CA GLY A 681 -7.08 -12.89 21.69
C GLY A 681 -6.08 -12.05 20.90
N HIS A 682 -4.77 -12.25 21.12
CA HIS A 682 -3.64 -11.61 20.43
C HIS A 682 -3.59 -10.08 20.54
N CYS A 683 -2.63 -9.46 19.85
CA CYS A 683 -2.43 -8.01 19.80
C CYS A 683 -3.76 -7.25 19.54
N ASN A 684 -4.08 -6.30 20.42
CA ASN A 684 -5.23 -5.40 20.30
C ASN A 684 -5.12 -4.46 19.09
N GLY A 685 -3.91 -4.13 18.64
CA GLY A 685 -3.69 -3.40 17.39
C GLY A 685 -4.00 -4.21 16.12
N HIS A 686 -4.23 -5.53 16.23
CA HIS A 686 -4.69 -6.38 15.14
C HIS A 686 -6.17 -6.76 15.23
N ALA A 687 -6.93 -6.05 16.07
CA ALA A 687 -8.31 -6.40 16.33
C ALA A 687 -9.21 -6.19 15.12
N ILE A 688 -10.29 -6.97 15.05
CA ILE A 688 -11.32 -6.84 14.01
C ILE A 688 -11.83 -5.39 13.99
N ASP A 689 -11.83 -4.79 12.80
CA ASP A 689 -12.24 -3.41 12.53
C ASP A 689 -11.50 -2.33 13.35
N GLY A 690 -10.33 -2.66 13.91
CA GLY A 690 -9.56 -1.76 14.77
C GLY A 690 -10.17 -1.55 16.15
N ASP A 691 -11.22 -2.29 16.52
CA ASP A 691 -11.83 -2.22 17.84
C ASP A 691 -11.10 -3.13 18.83
N TRP A 692 -10.32 -2.54 19.74
CA TRP A 692 -9.50 -3.28 20.72
C TRP A 692 -10.29 -4.27 21.59
N ARG A 693 -11.62 -4.11 21.70
CA ARG A 693 -12.50 -5.02 22.44
C ARG A 693 -12.65 -6.37 21.74
N ASN A 694 -12.40 -6.41 20.43
CA ASN A 694 -12.46 -7.61 19.62
C ASN A 694 -11.13 -8.37 19.62
N ARG A 695 -11.21 -9.65 19.26
CA ARG A 695 -10.04 -10.50 19.02
C ARG A 695 -9.31 -10.05 17.75
N THR A 696 -8.10 -10.57 17.56
CA THR A 696 -7.37 -10.39 16.31
C THR A 696 -8.15 -10.88 15.08
N ARG A 697 -8.02 -10.17 13.96
CA ARG A 697 -8.50 -10.61 12.65
C ARG A 697 -7.70 -11.77 12.02
N PHE A 698 -6.62 -12.21 12.66
CA PHE A 698 -5.79 -13.35 12.26
C PHE A 698 -6.05 -14.62 13.09
N CYS A 699 -7.21 -14.73 13.73
CA CYS A 699 -7.52 -15.76 14.74
C CYS A 699 -7.27 -17.18 14.24
N ARG A 700 -7.85 -17.55 13.09
CA ARG A 700 -7.67 -18.88 12.49
C ARG A 700 -6.25 -19.09 11.94
N GLY A 701 -5.59 -18.02 11.50
CA GLY A 701 -4.19 -18.05 11.10
C GLY A 701 -3.26 -18.48 12.24
N TRP A 702 -3.44 -17.87 13.43
CA TRP A 702 -2.69 -18.23 14.63
C TRP A 702 -3.04 -19.62 15.16
N ALA A 703 -4.32 -20.00 15.13
CA ALA A 703 -4.72 -21.36 15.48
C ALA A 703 -4.04 -22.42 14.59
N GLY A 704 -3.81 -22.11 13.31
CA GLY A 704 -3.02 -22.93 12.40
C GLY A 704 -1.57 -23.14 12.84
N LEU A 705 -0.91 -22.08 13.36
CA LEU A 705 0.42 -22.21 13.97
C LEU A 705 0.40 -23.13 15.18
N TYR A 706 -0.56 -22.94 16.10
CA TYR A 706 -0.64 -23.73 17.33
C TYR A 706 -0.90 -25.20 17.03
N GLN A 707 -1.82 -25.47 16.10
CA GLN A 707 -2.10 -26.82 15.65
C GLN A 707 -0.87 -27.45 14.98
N ALA A 708 -0.16 -26.74 14.10
CA ALA A 708 1.03 -27.28 13.42
C ALA A 708 2.15 -27.63 14.41
N VAL A 709 2.34 -26.83 15.47
CA VAL A 709 3.31 -27.11 16.53
C VAL A 709 2.85 -28.28 17.40
N ALA A 710 1.59 -28.31 17.84
CA ALA A 710 1.03 -29.42 18.62
C ALA A 710 1.13 -30.75 17.84
N ASP A 711 0.78 -30.75 16.55
CA ASP A 711 0.89 -31.91 15.67
C ASP A 711 2.33 -32.36 15.48
N HIS A 712 3.30 -31.43 15.46
CA HIS A 712 4.71 -31.79 15.43
C HIS A 712 5.13 -32.44 16.74
N LEU A 713 4.79 -31.84 17.89
CA LEU A 713 5.10 -32.38 19.21
C LEU A 713 4.53 -33.79 19.40
N HIS A 714 3.26 -34.01 19.06
CA HIS A 714 2.63 -35.33 19.18
C HIS A 714 3.19 -36.37 18.20
N ARG A 715 3.66 -35.96 17.02
CA ARG A 715 4.34 -36.89 16.10
C ARG A 715 5.73 -37.27 16.58
N THR A 716 6.46 -36.31 17.16
CA THR A 716 7.81 -36.53 17.68
C THR A 716 7.78 -37.30 19.01
N ILE A 717 6.82 -36.99 19.88
CA ILE A 717 6.66 -37.56 21.22
C ILE A 717 5.17 -37.89 21.46
N PRO A 718 4.69 -39.08 21.06
CA PRO A 718 3.26 -39.44 21.10
C PRO A 718 2.59 -39.35 22.48
N ASN A 719 3.35 -39.55 23.56
CA ASN A 719 2.84 -39.50 24.93
C ASN A 719 3.02 -38.13 25.62
N LEU A 720 3.45 -37.10 24.89
CA LEU A 720 3.47 -35.74 25.42
C LEU A 720 2.03 -35.24 25.63
N THR A 721 1.79 -34.54 26.73
CA THR A 721 0.48 -33.91 27.01
C THR A 721 0.60 -32.41 26.84
N THR A 722 -0.01 -31.87 25.79
CA THR A 722 0.00 -30.43 25.51
C THR A 722 -1.27 -29.75 25.99
N LEU A 723 -1.20 -28.43 26.10
CA LEU A 723 -2.31 -27.57 26.51
C LEU A 723 -3.64 -27.88 25.78
N ASP A 724 -3.63 -28.10 24.46
CA ASP A 724 -4.86 -28.36 23.70
C ASP A 724 -5.60 -29.63 24.12
N GLN A 725 -4.90 -30.60 24.72
CA GLN A 725 -5.50 -31.83 25.24
C GLN A 725 -6.11 -31.67 26.64
N VAL A 726 -5.74 -30.63 27.39
CA VAL A 726 -6.12 -30.47 28.80
C VAL A 726 -6.83 -29.15 29.11
N ALA A 727 -6.84 -28.18 28.19
CA ALA A 727 -7.39 -26.85 28.41
C ALA A 727 -8.84 -26.87 28.92
N HIS A 728 -9.67 -27.78 28.40
CA HIS A 728 -11.08 -27.95 28.80
C HIS A 728 -11.29 -28.33 30.28
N ARG A 729 -10.23 -28.69 31.00
CA ARG A 729 -10.29 -29.13 32.41
C ARG A 729 -10.12 -28.00 33.41
N PHE A 730 -9.71 -26.82 32.95
CA PHE A 730 -9.29 -25.72 33.81
C PHE A 730 -10.04 -24.44 33.48
N ASP A 731 -10.18 -23.57 34.49
CA ASP A 731 -10.54 -22.18 34.23
C ASP A 731 -9.46 -21.53 33.35
N ALA A 732 -9.88 -20.95 32.23
CA ALA A 732 -8.94 -20.49 31.22
C ALA A 732 -8.09 -19.29 31.69
N ASN A 733 -8.59 -18.48 32.62
CA ASN A 733 -7.83 -17.36 33.16
C ASN A 733 -6.79 -17.84 34.19
N GLY A 734 -7.21 -18.69 35.13
CA GLY A 734 -6.30 -19.37 36.05
C GLY A 734 -5.22 -20.15 35.32
N LEU A 735 -5.58 -20.82 34.22
CA LEU A 735 -4.64 -21.53 33.36
C LEU A 735 -3.63 -20.58 32.69
N TYR A 736 -4.09 -19.43 32.18
CA TYR A 736 -3.17 -18.42 31.64
C TYR A 736 -2.17 -17.94 32.70
N HIS A 737 -2.64 -17.50 33.87
CA HIS A 737 -1.78 -16.94 34.91
C HIS A 737 -0.77 -17.97 35.45
N SER A 738 -1.20 -19.21 35.68
CA SER A 738 -0.32 -20.29 36.13
C SER A 738 0.79 -20.60 35.12
N ILE A 739 0.47 -20.64 33.81
CA ILE A 739 1.48 -20.79 32.76
C ILE A 739 2.48 -19.62 32.78
N GLN A 740 2.02 -18.37 32.94
CA GLN A 740 2.93 -17.21 33.00
C GLN A 740 3.86 -17.24 34.23
N GLN A 741 3.45 -17.93 35.29
CA GLN A 741 4.25 -18.14 36.51
C GLN A 741 5.12 -19.41 36.45
N ASN A 742 5.10 -20.15 35.33
CA ASN A 742 5.75 -21.47 35.18
C ASN A 742 5.26 -22.51 36.21
N GLU A 743 4.00 -22.40 36.65
CA GLU A 743 3.35 -23.33 37.58
C GLU A 743 2.11 -23.99 36.95
N PRO A 744 2.22 -24.60 35.75
CA PRO A 744 1.05 -25.16 35.07
C PRO A 744 0.39 -26.27 35.91
N PRO A 745 -0.95 -26.34 35.94
CA PRO A 745 -1.68 -27.35 36.72
C PRO A 745 -1.64 -28.76 36.09
N TRP A 746 -0.85 -28.96 35.04
CA TRP A 746 -0.61 -30.26 34.42
C TRP A 746 0.89 -30.48 34.19
N ASP A 747 1.32 -31.73 34.20
CA ASP A 747 2.68 -32.14 33.84
C ASP A 747 2.71 -32.62 32.38
N PRO A 748 3.33 -31.88 31.43
CA PRO A 748 3.39 -32.27 30.03
C PRO A 748 4.09 -33.61 29.81
N PHE A 749 5.00 -33.99 30.71
CA PHE A 749 5.84 -35.18 30.61
C PHE A 749 5.31 -36.35 31.45
N ARG A 750 4.10 -36.24 32.02
CA ARG A 750 3.51 -37.25 32.92
C ARG A 750 3.64 -38.67 32.34
N TRP A 751 3.23 -38.85 31.09
CA TRP A 751 3.22 -40.16 30.41
C TRP A 751 4.57 -40.55 29.77
N LEU A 752 5.66 -39.83 30.07
CA LEU A 752 7.02 -40.22 29.68
C LEU A 752 7.80 -40.81 30.85
N ARG A 753 7.28 -40.65 32.08
CA ARG A 753 7.88 -41.21 33.29
C ARG A 753 7.53 -42.69 33.43
N LYS A 754 8.51 -43.52 33.75
CA LYS A 754 8.34 -44.97 33.97
C LYS A 754 7.26 -45.29 35.03
N ALA A 755 7.03 -44.39 35.98
CA ALA A 755 5.99 -44.53 36.99
C ALA A 755 4.56 -44.55 36.40
N ASN A 756 4.34 -43.94 35.22
CA ASN A 756 3.00 -43.70 34.67
C ASN A 756 2.72 -44.48 33.37
N THR A 757 3.73 -45.10 32.76
CA THR A 757 3.58 -45.84 31.50
C THR A 757 4.54 -47.02 31.42
N TYR A 758 4.09 -48.11 30.80
CA TYR A 758 4.94 -49.25 30.49
C TYR A 758 5.79 -49.03 29.22
N ARG A 759 5.39 -48.10 28.34
CA ARG A 759 6.04 -47.81 27.06
C ARG A 759 5.97 -46.32 26.73
N PRO A 760 6.89 -45.49 27.27
CA PRO A 760 6.95 -44.04 27.05
C PRO A 760 6.91 -43.60 25.58
N SER A 761 7.42 -44.42 24.66
CA SER A 761 7.49 -44.11 23.23
C SER A 761 6.35 -44.70 22.39
N ALA A 762 5.37 -45.39 22.99
CA ALA A 762 4.28 -46.02 22.24
C ALA A 762 3.13 -45.05 21.93
N TRP A 763 2.61 -45.10 20.70
CA TRP A 763 1.47 -44.30 20.23
C TRP A 763 0.09 -44.82 20.66
N ARG A 764 0.04 -45.99 21.33
CA ARG A 764 -1.21 -46.69 21.67
C ARG A 764 -1.71 -46.26 23.05
N GLY A 765 -3.02 -46.00 23.18
CA GLY A 765 -3.66 -45.69 24.46
C GLY A 765 -3.44 -46.76 25.54
N GLU A 766 -3.30 -48.03 25.14
CA GLU A 766 -2.99 -49.18 26.00
C GLU A 766 -1.60 -49.12 26.66
N ALA A 767 -0.71 -48.25 26.20
CA ALA A 767 0.60 -48.04 26.82
C ALA A 767 0.53 -47.21 28.11
N LYS A 768 -0.60 -46.53 28.36
CA LYS A 768 -0.86 -45.76 29.58
C LYS A 768 -1.39 -46.71 30.65
N ASN A 769 -0.77 -46.73 31.82
CA ASN A 769 -1.11 -47.70 32.85
C ASN A 769 -2.45 -47.33 33.52
N SER A 770 -3.49 -48.16 33.36
CA SER A 770 -4.83 -47.93 33.93
C SER A 770 -4.89 -48.01 35.45
N GLU A 771 -3.92 -48.63 36.14
CA GLU A 771 -3.85 -48.66 37.61
C GLU A 771 -3.37 -47.32 38.19
N PHE A 772 -2.53 -46.57 37.46
CA PHE A 772 -2.05 -45.23 37.85
C PHE A 772 -2.94 -44.09 37.31
N VAL A 773 -3.97 -44.43 36.52
CA VAL A 773 -5.05 -43.50 36.14
C VAL A 773 -5.93 -43.14 37.34
N ARG A 774 -5.90 -43.92 38.44
CA ARG A 774 -6.71 -43.70 39.64
C ARG A 774 -5.98 -43.12 40.85
N THR A 775 -4.66 -43.04 40.83
CA THR A 775 -3.88 -42.45 41.93
C THR A 775 -3.40 -41.08 41.49
N GLU A 776 -4.08 -40.04 41.99
CA GLU A 776 -3.90 -38.62 41.66
C GLU A 776 -4.45 -38.21 40.29
N ASP A 777 -5.77 -38.26 40.18
CA ASP A 777 -6.48 -37.11 39.60
C ASP A 777 -5.96 -35.88 40.34
N ALA A 778 -5.26 -34.97 39.64
CA ALA A 778 -5.05 -33.63 40.18
C ALA A 778 -6.43 -33.15 40.67
N PRO A 779 -6.52 -32.57 41.88
CA PRO A 779 -7.81 -32.36 42.52
C PRO A 779 -8.73 -31.64 41.53
N VAL A 780 -9.98 -32.10 41.46
CA VAL A 780 -11.11 -31.26 41.02
C VAL A 780 -11.20 -30.15 42.06
N GLY A 781 -10.29 -29.19 41.95
CA GLY A 781 -10.06 -28.15 42.93
C GLY A 781 -10.17 -26.83 42.21
N ASN A 782 -11.01 -25.94 42.74
CA ASN A 782 -10.97 -24.53 42.38
C ASN A 782 -9.50 -24.07 42.41
N PRO A 783 -9.06 -23.21 41.47
CA PRO A 783 -7.76 -22.57 41.58
C PRO A 783 -7.64 -21.97 42.98
N CYS A 784 -6.45 -22.08 43.56
CA CYS A 784 -6.10 -21.57 44.87
C CYS A 784 -6.84 -20.23 45.11
N GLN A 785 -7.68 -20.15 46.14
CA GLN A 785 -8.29 -18.88 46.51
C GLN A 785 -7.15 -17.92 46.80
N LEU A 786 -6.93 -16.96 45.90
CA LEU A 786 -6.04 -15.84 46.13
C LEU A 786 -6.54 -15.09 47.37
N LYS A 787 -5.91 -15.35 48.52
CA LYS A 787 -5.67 -14.24 49.44
C LYS A 787 -4.69 -13.33 48.70
N LEU A 788 -5.16 -12.15 48.32
CA LEU A 788 -4.30 -11.04 47.93
C LEU A 788 -3.27 -10.88 49.04
N VAL A 789 -2.04 -11.35 48.80
CA VAL A 789 -0.92 -11.06 49.69
C VAL A 789 -0.55 -9.61 49.41
N ASP A 790 -0.60 -8.79 50.45
CA ASP A 790 -0.13 -7.41 50.41
C ASP A 790 1.36 -7.43 50.03
N PRO A 791 1.77 -6.79 48.92
CA PRO A 791 3.18 -6.72 48.54
C PRO A 791 4.08 -6.00 49.57
N ASN A 792 3.50 -5.47 50.66
CA ASN A 792 4.21 -4.87 51.79
C ASN A 792 4.32 -5.78 53.03
N ASP A 793 3.98 -7.08 52.97
CA ASP A 793 4.17 -8.00 54.11
C ASP A 793 5.68 -8.17 54.43
N PRO A 794 6.16 -7.65 55.58
CA PRO A 794 7.57 -7.70 55.96
C PRO A 794 8.08 -9.13 56.23
N ALA A 795 7.19 -10.11 56.36
CA ALA A 795 7.57 -11.49 56.65
C ALA A 795 8.22 -12.22 55.45
N HIS A 796 8.18 -11.65 54.25
CA HIS A 796 8.74 -12.25 53.02
C HIS A 796 9.75 -11.35 52.29
N ALA A 797 10.25 -10.30 52.95
CA ALA A 797 11.36 -9.51 52.43
C ALA A 797 12.71 -10.16 52.80
N ASN A 798 13.50 -10.53 51.78
CA ASN A 798 14.93 -10.86 51.84
C ASN A 798 15.33 -12.04 52.75
N VAL A 799 15.28 -13.26 52.20
CA VAL A 799 16.27 -14.29 52.59
C VAL A 799 17.30 -14.38 51.47
N ALA A 800 18.55 -14.04 51.79
CA ALA A 800 19.66 -14.14 50.86
C ALA A 800 19.96 -15.61 50.55
N HIS A 801 19.93 -16.01 49.27
CA HIS A 801 20.53 -17.27 48.85
C HIS A 801 22.05 -17.08 48.80
N GLY A 802 22.71 -17.60 49.82
CA GLY A 802 24.14 -17.47 50.08
C GLY A 802 25.02 -18.44 49.27
N ASN A 803 26.21 -17.93 48.97
CA ASN A 803 27.53 -18.52 48.70
C ASN A 803 27.66 -19.75 47.78
N TYR A 804 28.28 -19.52 46.61
CA TYR A 804 28.76 -20.52 45.66
C TYR A 804 30.19 -20.99 45.98
N ASP A 805 30.37 -21.74 47.07
CA ASP A 805 31.63 -22.44 47.38
C ASP A 805 31.34 -23.89 47.78
N ASP A 806 30.90 -24.74 46.84
CA ASP A 806 31.20 -26.18 46.87
C ASP A 806 30.85 -26.89 45.54
N HIS A 807 31.77 -26.88 44.58
CA HIS A 807 31.81 -27.90 43.53
C HIS A 807 33.14 -28.65 43.66
N GLY A 808 33.18 -29.59 44.61
CA GLY A 808 34.20 -30.63 44.67
C GLY A 808 33.86 -31.80 43.74
N ASP A 809 34.70 -31.99 42.73
CA ASP A 809 34.82 -33.23 41.96
C ASP A 809 35.11 -34.44 42.88
N HIS A 810 34.27 -35.48 42.86
CA HIS A 810 34.64 -36.88 43.13
C HIS A 810 33.58 -37.77 42.44
N ALA A 811 33.83 -38.48 41.33
CA ALA A 811 34.74 -39.62 41.13
C ALA A 811 34.44 -40.82 42.05
N ASP A 812 34.29 -41.98 41.38
CA ASP A 812 33.93 -43.33 41.83
C ASP A 812 34.38 -43.85 43.21
N ALA A 813 33.61 -44.87 43.63
CA ALA A 813 33.90 -45.97 44.56
C ALA A 813 33.72 -45.74 46.08
N ALA A 814 32.77 -46.45 46.70
CA ALA A 814 33.00 -47.78 47.27
C ALA A 814 31.98 -48.20 48.38
N HIS A 815 31.79 -49.52 48.47
CA HIS A 815 31.28 -50.32 49.61
C HIS A 815 29.79 -50.29 49.97
N GLN A 816 29.03 -51.34 49.58
CA GLN A 816 28.89 -52.66 50.24
C GLN A 816 27.92 -52.68 51.44
N LYS A 817 26.78 -53.36 51.26
CA LYS A 817 26.27 -54.41 52.16
C LYS A 817 25.16 -55.23 51.46
N ASN A 818 25.49 -56.48 51.18
CA ASN A 818 24.61 -57.63 50.85
C ASN A 818 24.12 -58.26 52.18
N PRO A 819 23.31 -59.36 52.26
CA PRO A 819 22.69 -60.20 51.21
C PRO A 819 21.25 -60.72 51.53
N LEU A 820 20.78 -61.69 50.69
CA LEU A 820 19.66 -62.66 50.83
C LEU A 820 18.39 -62.23 50.05
N GLU A 821 17.90 -62.90 49.00
CA GLU A 821 17.72 -64.35 48.76
C GLU A 821 17.53 -64.68 47.24
N HIS A 822 18.01 -65.87 46.84
CA HIS A 822 17.66 -66.76 45.69
C HIS A 822 17.62 -66.19 44.24
N ALA A 823 18.58 -66.48 43.35
CA ALA A 823 18.94 -67.76 42.70
C ALA A 823 17.88 -68.34 41.75
N ASN A 824 18.03 -68.10 40.44
CA ASN A 824 18.07 -69.13 39.38
C ASN A 824 18.42 -68.51 38.00
N VAL A 825 19.58 -68.93 37.48
CA VAL A 825 20.12 -68.82 36.10
C VAL A 825 19.47 -69.99 35.29
N PRO A 826 19.41 -70.10 33.93
CA PRO A 826 20.31 -69.53 32.90
C PRO A 826 19.69 -69.11 31.54
N HIS A 827 20.36 -68.24 30.79
CA HIS A 827 20.51 -68.28 29.32
C HIS A 827 21.70 -67.34 29.01
N GLY A 828 22.79 -67.72 28.35
CA GLY A 828 22.95 -68.62 27.20
C GLY A 828 23.63 -67.78 26.11
N ASN A 829 24.94 -68.00 25.91
CA ASN A 829 25.82 -67.32 24.95
C ASN A 829 25.21 -67.17 23.55
N TYR A 830 25.43 -66.01 22.93
CA TYR A 830 25.55 -65.88 21.48
C TYR A 830 26.67 -64.89 21.17
N ASP A 831 27.84 -65.45 20.84
CA ASP A 831 28.85 -64.79 20.01
C ASP A 831 28.57 -65.11 18.54
N ASP A 832 28.86 -64.11 17.70
CA ASP A 832 29.33 -64.15 16.31
C ASP A 832 28.73 -65.15 15.28
N HIS A 833 28.22 -64.59 14.18
CA HIS A 833 28.95 -64.57 12.90
C HIS A 833 28.14 -63.82 11.82
N GLY A 834 28.86 -63.11 10.94
CA GLY A 834 28.32 -62.36 9.82
C GLY A 834 28.11 -63.17 8.53
N ASP A 835 27.93 -62.37 7.48
CA ASP A 835 27.98 -62.66 6.03
C ASP A 835 26.75 -63.20 5.28
N SER A 836 26.18 -62.26 4.50
CA SER A 836 26.07 -62.27 3.03
C SER A 836 25.10 -63.23 2.27
N ASN A 837 24.50 -62.62 1.25
CA ASN A 837 23.85 -63.13 0.04
C ASN A 837 22.38 -63.61 0.09
N GLY A 838 21.56 -62.96 -0.75
CA GLY A 838 20.19 -63.30 -1.09
C GLY A 838 19.44 -62.11 -1.67
#